data_AF-A0A1T1HFG6-F1
#
_entry.id   AF-A0A1T1HFG6-F1
#
_cell.length_a   1.000
_cell.length_b   1.000
_cell.length_c   1.000
_cell.angle_alpha   90.00
_cell.angle_beta   90.00
_cell.angle_gamma   90.00
#
_symmetry.space_group_name_H-M   'P 1'
#
loop_
_entity.id
_entity.type
_entity.pdbx_description
1 polymer ?
#
loop_
_entity_poly.entity_id
_entity_poly.type
_entity_poly.pdbx_seq_one_letter_code
_entity_poly.pdbx_strand_id
1 'polypeptide(L)'
;MITVGIAFVPPHTLTQDGNGDYHGVAMDFLSLLEDRLPLEFKTQFYPSYGALLKGAEAGEVDMVFAASSTPERQKYLLFTSPYTFLSNKIFVRKTSQSYKTLDDLSGKLVAVIQGTAVAEHLRLFKPDIKTLELKNSRDLMLALSSGNVDAAISVVASAWWHIKREGISNLDVSGDTDFSYAVRFGVNDALPLLVDVLEKGLYSISSNEKDDIHRRWLHPERSGVINKDLVYRYGSIIFAVLIVALLLFGFFSIRRLRREVAQRQEVEAALRISEERFELAIRGTNDGIWDWNTETDALYLAPRFLEILGYRAPDDGLEWRGTETWLERIHPKDQQKVRSAVREHIKNHELLDIRYRVRGQHENWLWIRMRGQAQWNSAGRAIRICGSIMDITESKRSEDEVRRLAYFDQLTGVANREQFKLILQRAVHKLNTQGGPFAVMLVDLDHFKQVNDSLGHRIGDMLLCRVAELIKAALPSSSHLGRLDGDEFAVLLDTPVDDVEVIDRVEHLLKALSQPMALDGHDLRLSASIGISYWTEGAATIEQAMEYADIALSEVKRKQRGSYRFHENRMSQRIYENTLLAKDLEKAPHNDELFLVFQPQVALQRQTVIGCEALLRWRHPDRGVISPAVFIPLAEERGLIHQVGRWVLYESCRQARSWLDQGISFGGVGVNISSLQLLAQGFFEQVKDALELHQLPGSLLELEITETVLVQDIHQAELVMNQLRALGIRFSIDDFGTGYSSLLYLQRLPIGRLKLAQEFVRDTLLSSGSQGQNEAVVAAALQLGKNLNIPVIAEGIETFAQFDWLREKGCDEGQGYLFAKPMMASDFGTFVHDVESYGILPQPAESASTEVKAH
;
A
#
# COMPACT_ATOMS: atom_id res chain seq x y z
N MET A 1 27.12 -31.67 -10.52
CA MET A 1 27.18 -31.86 -9.06
C MET A 1 27.72 -30.59 -8.45
N ILE A 2 26.99 -29.98 -7.52
CA ILE A 2 27.29 -28.69 -6.87
C ILE A 2 27.48 -28.92 -5.38
N THR A 3 28.57 -28.44 -4.79
CA THR A 3 28.88 -28.59 -3.36
C THR A 3 28.23 -27.48 -2.56
N VAL A 4 27.28 -27.84 -1.70
CA VAL A 4 26.53 -26.90 -0.85
C VAL A 4 27.05 -26.96 0.57
N GLY A 5 27.70 -25.89 1.02
CA GLY A 5 28.12 -25.76 2.41
C GLY A 5 26.93 -25.51 3.32
N ILE A 6 26.79 -26.29 4.39
CA ILE A 6 25.73 -26.20 5.38
C ILE A 6 26.27 -26.04 6.82
N ALA A 7 25.50 -25.40 7.69
CA ALA A 7 25.82 -25.22 9.11
C ALA A 7 24.56 -25.35 9.95
N PHE A 8 24.72 -25.69 11.23
CA PHE A 8 23.59 -25.83 12.14
C PHE A 8 22.95 -24.47 12.49
N VAL A 9 21.83 -24.14 11.84
CA VAL A 9 21.09 -22.88 12.04
C VAL A 9 19.59 -23.16 12.10
N PRO A 10 19.02 -23.50 13.27
CA PRO A 10 17.58 -23.71 13.41
C PRO A 10 16.77 -22.42 13.10
N PRO A 11 15.66 -22.47 12.32
CA PRO A 11 15.02 -23.65 11.72
C PRO A 11 15.50 -23.98 10.27
N HIS A 12 16.48 -23.28 9.73
CA HIS A 12 16.99 -23.53 8.36
C HIS A 12 17.73 -24.86 8.23
N THR A 13 18.40 -25.29 9.30
CA THR A 13 19.03 -26.60 9.44
C THR A 13 18.86 -27.03 10.90
N LEU A 14 18.06 -28.05 11.15
CA LEU A 14 17.47 -28.37 12.46
C LEU A 14 18.03 -29.62 13.12
N THR A 15 18.24 -30.69 12.35
CA THR A 15 18.78 -31.96 12.85
C THR A 15 19.37 -32.75 11.70
N GLN A 16 20.45 -33.47 11.98
CA GLN A 16 20.87 -34.61 11.20
C GLN A 16 20.02 -35.81 11.65
N ASP A 17 19.34 -36.49 10.73
CA ASP A 17 18.61 -37.70 11.06
C ASP A 17 19.56 -38.89 11.30
N GLY A 18 19.02 -40.05 11.69
CA GLY A 18 19.80 -41.26 11.96
C GLY A 18 20.55 -41.83 10.74
N ASN A 19 20.26 -41.35 9.52
CA ASN A 19 20.91 -41.75 8.28
C ASN A 19 22.01 -40.76 7.83
N GLY A 20 22.13 -39.61 8.51
CA GLY A 20 23.13 -38.60 8.20
C GLY A 20 22.61 -37.40 7.40
N ASP A 21 21.30 -37.33 7.12
CA ASP A 21 20.70 -36.29 6.28
C ASP A 21 20.21 -35.10 7.12
N TYR A 22 20.37 -33.90 6.57
CA TYR A 22 20.00 -32.65 7.25
C TYR A 22 18.60 -32.20 6.84
N HIS A 23 17.82 -31.77 7.83
CA HIS A 23 16.45 -31.29 7.63
C HIS A 23 16.29 -29.83 8.05
N GLY A 24 15.45 -29.06 7.36
CA GLY A 24 15.12 -27.67 7.70
C GLY A 24 14.63 -26.87 6.50
N VAL A 25 14.26 -25.60 6.73
CA VAL A 25 13.67 -24.72 5.68
C VAL A 25 14.46 -24.80 4.38
N ALA A 26 15.78 -24.63 4.47
CA ALA A 26 16.60 -24.54 3.28
C ALA A 26 16.90 -25.90 2.63
N MET A 27 16.81 -26.99 3.39
CA MET A 27 16.95 -28.35 2.86
C MET A 27 15.72 -28.72 2.01
N ASP A 28 14.53 -28.31 2.45
CA ASP A 28 13.30 -28.48 1.65
C ASP A 28 13.35 -27.64 0.36
N PHE A 29 13.90 -26.42 0.41
CA PHE A 29 14.14 -25.63 -0.80
C PHE A 29 15.19 -26.25 -1.73
N LEU A 30 16.27 -26.82 -1.19
CA LEU A 30 17.27 -27.54 -1.99
C LEU A 30 16.67 -28.77 -2.67
N SER A 31 15.87 -29.56 -1.96
CA SER A 31 15.18 -30.73 -2.51
C SER A 31 14.23 -30.34 -3.65
N LEU A 32 13.46 -29.27 -3.51
CA LEU A 32 12.63 -28.76 -4.61
C LEU A 32 13.48 -28.28 -5.79
N LEU A 33 14.66 -27.71 -5.56
CA LEU A 33 15.54 -27.30 -6.65
C LEU A 33 16.13 -28.49 -7.41
N GLU A 34 16.46 -29.60 -6.74
CA GLU A 34 16.87 -30.85 -7.39
C GLU A 34 15.75 -31.47 -8.25
N ASP A 35 14.49 -31.33 -7.81
CA ASP A 35 13.34 -31.80 -8.58
C ASP A 35 13.09 -30.96 -9.84
N ARG A 36 13.44 -29.66 -9.81
CA ARG A 36 13.14 -28.70 -10.89
C ARG A 36 14.32 -28.45 -11.83
N LEU A 37 15.53 -28.76 -11.41
CA LEU A 37 16.75 -28.51 -12.15
C LEU A 37 17.52 -29.82 -12.35
N PRO A 38 18.22 -30.01 -13.48
CA PRO A 38 19.09 -31.15 -13.69
C PRO A 38 20.43 -30.97 -12.93
N LEU A 39 20.36 -30.63 -11.64
CA LEU A 39 21.48 -30.44 -10.74
C LEU A 39 21.40 -31.45 -9.60
N GLU A 40 22.57 -31.88 -9.13
CA GLU A 40 22.71 -32.74 -7.95
C GLU A 40 23.52 -31.96 -6.91
N PHE A 41 22.97 -31.75 -5.72
CA PHE A 41 23.63 -31.04 -4.64
C PHE A 41 24.29 -32.01 -3.66
N LYS A 42 25.57 -31.78 -3.36
CA LYS A 42 26.31 -32.52 -2.34
C LYS A 42 26.53 -31.61 -1.15
N THR A 43 26.04 -31.99 0.02
CA THR A 43 26.18 -31.15 1.22
C THR A 43 27.52 -31.34 1.92
N GLN A 44 28.10 -30.24 2.44
CA GLN A 44 29.30 -30.24 3.27
C GLN A 44 29.05 -29.49 4.57
N PHE A 45 29.21 -30.15 5.71
CA PHE A 45 28.88 -29.58 7.01
C PHE A 45 30.01 -28.77 7.65
N TYR A 46 29.65 -27.64 8.25
CA TYR A 46 30.53 -26.77 9.03
C TYR A 46 30.02 -26.62 10.47
N PRO A 47 30.93 -26.56 11.46
CA PRO A 47 30.58 -26.55 12.88
C PRO A 47 29.90 -25.25 13.35
N SER A 48 29.96 -24.19 12.56
CA SER A 48 29.29 -22.91 12.84
C SER A 48 29.04 -22.14 11.54
N TYR A 49 28.10 -21.20 11.58
CA TYR A 49 27.81 -20.33 10.45
C TYR A 49 29.03 -19.49 10.02
N GLY A 50 29.82 -19.01 10.98
CA GLY A 50 31.08 -18.30 10.68
C GLY A 50 32.13 -19.19 10.01
N ALA A 51 32.22 -20.48 10.40
CA ALA A 51 33.11 -21.43 9.74
C ALA A 51 32.66 -21.74 8.29
N LEU A 52 31.35 -21.84 8.06
CA LEU A 52 30.78 -22.00 6.72
C LEU A 52 31.15 -20.85 5.79
N LEU A 53 31.03 -19.61 6.25
CA LEU A 53 31.37 -18.44 5.43
C LEU A 53 32.86 -18.36 5.11
N LYS A 54 33.74 -18.76 6.03
CA LYS A 54 35.18 -18.86 5.78
C LYS A 54 35.53 -19.95 4.78
N GLY A 55 34.87 -21.10 4.87
CA GLY A 55 35.03 -22.17 3.87
C GLY A 55 34.57 -21.72 2.47
N ALA A 56 33.47 -20.97 2.41
CA ALA A 56 33.00 -20.39 1.15
C ALA A 56 33.98 -19.34 0.58
N GLU A 57 34.56 -18.48 1.41
CA GLU A 57 35.60 -17.51 1.00
C GLU A 57 36.88 -18.21 0.51
N ALA A 58 37.24 -19.34 1.12
CA ALA A 58 38.37 -20.17 0.69
C ALA A 58 38.06 -21.01 -0.58
N GLY A 59 36.84 -20.93 -1.12
CA GLY A 59 36.40 -21.69 -2.29
C GLY A 59 36.20 -23.19 -2.04
N GLU A 60 36.01 -23.60 -0.78
CA GLU A 60 35.80 -25.01 -0.41
C GLU A 60 34.39 -25.52 -0.78
N VAL A 61 33.45 -24.62 -1.06
CA VAL A 61 32.09 -24.94 -1.48
C VAL A 61 31.65 -24.05 -2.64
N ASP A 62 30.80 -24.61 -3.50
CA ASP A 62 30.26 -23.92 -4.68
C ASP A 62 29.10 -22.99 -4.29
N MET A 63 28.42 -23.27 -3.18
CA MET A 63 27.23 -22.56 -2.75
C MET A 63 26.99 -22.65 -1.24
N VAL A 64 26.33 -21.63 -0.68
CA VAL A 64 25.91 -21.52 0.72
C VAL A 64 24.40 -21.34 0.76
N PHE A 65 23.73 -22.16 1.57
CA PHE A 65 22.28 -22.34 1.53
C PHE A 65 21.46 -21.19 2.14
N ALA A 66 21.97 -20.48 3.15
CA ALA A 66 21.23 -19.43 3.87
C ALA A 66 22.14 -18.23 4.14
N ALA A 67 22.45 -17.49 3.08
CA ALA A 67 23.32 -16.32 3.14
C ALA A 67 22.52 -15.03 2.97
N SER A 68 22.89 -13.99 3.72
CA SER A 68 22.45 -12.63 3.46
C SER A 68 23.52 -11.91 2.65
N SER A 69 23.09 -11.11 1.67
CA SER A 69 23.99 -10.29 0.88
C SER A 69 24.46 -9.11 1.73
N THR A 70 25.76 -9.06 1.99
CA THR A 70 26.43 -7.94 2.68
C THR A 70 27.63 -7.48 1.85
N PRO A 71 28.06 -6.22 1.97
CA PRO A 71 29.19 -5.70 1.20
C PRO A 71 30.47 -6.53 1.35
N GLU A 72 30.71 -7.11 2.53
CA GLU A 72 31.86 -7.99 2.76
C GLU A 72 31.76 -9.31 1.98
N ARG A 73 30.56 -9.87 1.87
CA ARG A 73 30.31 -11.17 1.22
C ARG A 73 30.17 -11.06 -0.30
N GLN A 74 29.69 -9.94 -0.81
CA GLN A 74 29.62 -9.67 -2.26
C GLN A 74 31.00 -9.67 -2.93
N LYS A 75 32.08 -9.63 -2.16
CA LYS A 75 33.46 -9.73 -2.66
C LYS A 75 33.83 -11.13 -3.15
N TYR A 76 33.12 -12.17 -2.70
CA TYR A 76 33.45 -13.57 -3.01
C TYR A 76 32.21 -14.47 -3.23
N LEU A 77 31.00 -13.95 -3.02
CA LEU A 77 29.74 -14.63 -3.30
C LEU A 77 28.83 -13.78 -4.19
N LEU A 78 28.24 -14.42 -5.18
CA LEU A 78 27.08 -13.94 -5.92
C LEU A 78 25.80 -14.43 -5.21
N PHE A 79 24.70 -13.70 -5.35
CA PHE A 79 23.48 -14.02 -4.60
C PHE A 79 22.26 -14.15 -5.51
N THR A 80 21.42 -15.15 -5.24
CA THR A 80 20.11 -15.28 -5.89
C THR A 80 19.10 -14.28 -5.33
N SER A 81 17.93 -14.20 -5.96
CA SER A 81 16.71 -13.64 -5.39
C SER A 81 16.37 -14.31 -4.06
N PRO A 82 15.82 -13.55 -3.09
CA PRO A 82 15.52 -14.09 -1.77
C PRO A 82 14.40 -15.12 -1.84
N TYR A 83 14.61 -16.25 -1.17
CA TYR A 83 13.63 -17.32 -1.11
C TYR A 83 12.84 -17.32 0.21
N THR A 84 13.32 -16.61 1.25
CA THR A 84 12.60 -16.39 2.50
C THR A 84 13.12 -15.15 3.24
N PHE A 85 12.37 -14.64 4.21
CA PHE A 85 12.73 -13.49 5.05
C PHE A 85 12.69 -13.88 6.52
N LEU A 86 13.69 -13.42 7.28
CA LEU A 86 13.73 -13.63 8.72
C LEU A 86 13.65 -12.31 9.45
N SER A 87 12.70 -12.24 10.39
CA SER A 87 12.60 -11.14 11.34
C SER A 87 13.48 -11.45 12.54
N ASN A 88 14.43 -10.55 12.83
CA ASN A 88 15.12 -10.55 14.11
C ASN A 88 14.33 -9.73 15.09
N LYS A 89 14.34 -10.19 16.33
CA LYS A 89 13.72 -9.47 17.43
C LYS A 89 14.73 -9.24 18.52
N ILE A 90 14.43 -8.24 19.34
CA ILE A 90 15.16 -7.92 20.55
C ILE A 90 14.59 -8.79 21.67
N PHE A 91 15.41 -9.69 22.19
CA PHE A 91 15.10 -10.52 23.35
C PHE A 91 15.66 -9.87 24.61
N VAL A 92 14.86 -9.89 25.67
CA VAL A 92 15.23 -9.42 27.01
C VAL A 92 14.81 -10.44 28.06
N ARG A 93 15.31 -10.28 29.30
CA ARG A 93 14.72 -10.98 30.44
C ARG A 93 13.39 -10.33 30.81
N LYS A 94 12.38 -11.12 31.18
CA LYS A 94 11.04 -10.66 31.60
C LYS A 94 11.06 -9.63 32.74
N THR A 95 12.12 -9.62 33.55
CA THR A 95 12.30 -8.71 34.68
C THR A 95 13.12 -7.45 34.33
N SER A 96 13.61 -7.34 33.10
CA SER A 96 14.45 -6.22 32.65
C SER A 96 13.63 -5.17 31.88
N GLN A 97 14.22 -3.99 31.68
CA GLN A 97 13.61 -2.93 30.89
C GLN A 97 13.34 -3.42 29.46
N SER A 98 12.16 -3.06 28.94
CA SER A 98 11.79 -3.35 27.55
C SER A 98 12.42 -2.31 26.61
N TYR A 99 13.07 -2.81 25.57
CA TYR A 99 13.60 -2.06 24.42
C TYR A 99 12.76 -2.43 23.19
N LYS A 100 12.22 -1.43 22.50
CA LYS A 100 11.31 -1.61 21.36
C LYS A 100 12.03 -1.54 20.02
N THR A 101 13.07 -0.71 19.93
CA THR A 101 13.84 -0.49 18.70
C THR A 101 15.35 -0.67 18.96
N LEU A 102 16.14 -0.68 17.89
CA LEU A 102 17.60 -0.73 18.00
C LEU A 102 18.18 0.51 18.69
N ASP A 103 17.55 1.68 18.55
CA ASP A 103 18.00 2.93 19.17
C ASP A 103 17.92 2.90 20.70
N ASP A 104 16.96 2.15 21.24
CA ASP A 104 16.80 1.94 22.69
C ASP A 104 17.99 1.17 23.31
N LEU A 105 18.82 0.53 22.48
CA LEU A 105 19.98 -0.26 22.89
C LEU A 105 21.29 0.54 22.93
N SER A 106 21.26 1.85 22.64
CA SER A 106 22.46 2.69 22.67
C SER A 106 23.17 2.62 24.05
N GLY A 107 24.46 2.33 24.04
CA GLY A 107 25.28 2.16 25.25
C GLY A 107 25.06 0.85 26.03
N LYS A 108 24.15 -0.03 25.60
CA LYS A 108 23.89 -1.34 26.21
C LYS A 108 24.81 -2.43 25.67
N LEU A 109 24.98 -3.51 26.44
CA LEU A 109 25.68 -4.71 25.99
C LEU A 109 24.69 -5.68 25.35
N VAL A 110 24.80 -5.88 24.04
CA VAL A 110 23.88 -6.68 23.23
C VAL A 110 24.58 -7.93 22.70
N ALA A 111 24.02 -9.11 22.98
CA ALA A 111 24.53 -10.35 22.40
C ALA A 111 24.03 -10.57 20.97
N VAL A 112 24.95 -10.94 20.08
CA VAL A 112 24.69 -11.29 18.68
C VAL A 112 25.52 -12.50 18.27
N ILE A 113 25.11 -13.21 17.22
CA ILE A 113 25.89 -14.36 16.72
C ILE A 113 27.01 -13.85 15.80
N GLN A 114 28.23 -14.30 16.06
CA GLN A 114 29.43 -13.95 15.29
C GLN A 114 29.25 -14.27 13.79
N GLY A 115 29.65 -13.32 12.94
CA GLY A 115 29.62 -13.48 11.49
C GLY A 115 28.21 -13.46 10.87
N THR A 116 27.17 -13.10 11.63
CA THR A 116 25.84 -12.85 11.06
C THR A 116 25.72 -11.45 10.49
N ALA A 117 24.75 -11.22 9.60
CA ALA A 117 24.49 -9.89 9.05
C ALA A 117 24.09 -8.87 10.13
N VAL A 118 23.48 -9.31 11.24
CA VAL A 118 23.21 -8.44 12.40
C VAL A 118 24.50 -7.93 13.03
N ALA A 119 25.47 -8.82 13.26
CA ALA A 119 26.74 -8.45 13.86
C ALA A 119 27.51 -7.45 12.98
N GLU A 120 27.50 -7.67 11.65
CA GLU A 120 28.08 -6.74 10.67
C GLU A 120 27.33 -5.40 10.65
N HIS A 121 25.99 -5.43 10.62
CA HIS A 121 25.15 -4.23 10.59
C HIS A 121 25.32 -3.36 11.84
N LEU A 122 25.33 -3.96 13.04
CA LEU A 122 25.56 -3.21 14.27
C LEU A 122 26.96 -2.58 14.29
N ARG A 123 27.98 -3.31 13.81
CA ARG A 123 29.35 -2.80 13.75
C ARG A 123 29.50 -1.62 12.80
N LEU A 124 28.82 -1.65 11.65
CA LEU A 124 28.93 -0.62 10.61
C LEU A 124 28.03 0.59 10.84
N PHE A 125 26.81 0.39 11.34
CA PHE A 125 25.78 1.43 11.36
C PHE A 125 25.31 1.84 12.76
N LYS A 126 25.65 1.07 13.81
CA LYS A 126 25.29 1.35 15.21
C LYS A 126 26.48 1.13 16.17
N PRO A 127 27.63 1.81 15.96
CA PRO A 127 28.85 1.58 16.75
C PRO A 127 28.70 1.99 18.24
N ASP A 128 27.65 2.73 18.57
CA ASP A 128 27.26 3.13 19.91
C ASP A 128 26.67 1.99 20.76
N ILE A 129 26.27 0.87 20.13
CA ILE A 129 25.82 -0.35 20.79
C ILE A 129 27.03 -1.26 21.05
N LYS A 130 27.25 -1.66 22.31
CA LYS A 130 28.35 -2.60 22.64
C LYS A 130 27.90 -4.02 22.30
N THR A 131 28.60 -4.71 21.41
CA THR A 131 28.24 -6.06 20.99
C THR A 131 29.08 -7.13 21.70
N LEU A 132 28.43 -8.22 22.11
CA LEU A 132 29.07 -9.47 22.51
C LEU A 132 28.80 -10.53 21.44
N GLU A 133 29.80 -10.83 20.62
CA GLU A 133 29.69 -11.82 19.54
C GLU A 133 29.89 -13.25 20.07
N LEU A 134 28.85 -14.08 19.94
CA LEU A 134 28.83 -15.47 20.41
C LEU A 134 28.76 -16.47 19.25
N LYS A 135 29.24 -17.70 19.48
CA LYS A 135 29.41 -18.69 18.41
C LYS A 135 28.11 -19.31 17.91
N ASN A 136 27.08 -19.38 18.76
CA ASN A 136 25.82 -20.04 18.45
C ASN A 136 24.64 -19.43 19.23
N SER A 137 23.42 -19.70 18.75
CA SER A 137 22.16 -19.17 19.33
C SER A 137 21.91 -19.68 20.76
N ARG A 138 22.38 -20.89 21.10
CA ARG A 138 22.28 -21.47 22.45
C ARG A 138 23.02 -20.61 23.48
N ASP A 139 24.29 -20.33 23.22
CA ASP A 139 25.15 -19.54 24.12
C ASP A 139 24.61 -18.12 24.26
N LEU A 140 24.03 -17.56 23.19
CA LEU A 140 23.37 -16.26 23.19
C LEU A 140 22.14 -16.21 24.10
N MET A 141 21.25 -17.21 24.03
CA MET A 141 20.09 -17.29 24.93
C MET A 141 20.51 -17.51 26.40
N LEU A 142 21.53 -18.33 26.65
CA LEU A 142 22.05 -18.57 28.00
C LEU A 142 22.69 -17.32 28.61
N ALA A 143 23.48 -16.57 27.82
CA ALA A 143 24.08 -15.31 28.25
C ALA A 143 23.00 -14.28 28.64
N LEU A 144 21.94 -14.17 27.85
CA LEU A 144 20.81 -13.29 28.14
C LEU A 144 20.04 -13.72 29.40
N SER A 145 19.72 -15.01 29.52
CA SER A 145 18.98 -15.57 30.66
C SER A 145 19.73 -15.37 31.98
N SER A 146 21.05 -15.48 31.95
CA SER A 146 21.93 -15.42 33.12
C SER A 146 22.23 -14.02 33.64
N GLY A 147 21.88 -12.96 32.90
CA GLY A 147 22.23 -11.59 33.30
C GLY A 147 23.44 -10.97 32.62
N ASN A 148 24.17 -11.73 31.80
CA ASN A 148 25.49 -11.32 31.29
C ASN A 148 25.43 -10.24 30.20
N VAL A 149 24.27 -10.07 29.58
CA VAL A 149 23.99 -9.04 28.57
C VAL A 149 22.63 -8.38 28.86
N ASP A 150 22.44 -7.15 28.38
CA ASP A 150 21.23 -6.37 28.57
C ASP A 150 20.10 -6.81 27.62
N ALA A 151 20.45 -7.15 26.39
CA ALA A 151 19.54 -7.65 25.36
C ALA A 151 20.28 -8.63 24.43
N ALA A 152 19.52 -9.38 23.64
CA ALA A 152 20.08 -10.19 22.57
C ALA A 152 19.26 -10.06 21.30
N ILE A 153 19.91 -10.01 20.14
CA ILE A 153 19.22 -9.95 18.85
C ILE A 153 19.35 -11.30 18.16
N SER A 154 18.21 -11.92 17.87
CA SER A 154 18.17 -13.24 17.25
C SER A 154 16.91 -13.41 16.40
N VAL A 155 16.98 -14.35 15.45
CA VAL A 155 15.82 -14.85 14.71
C VAL A 155 14.87 -15.55 15.69
N VAL A 156 13.58 -15.20 15.61
CA VAL A 156 12.53 -15.65 16.55
C VAL A 156 12.45 -17.17 16.65
N ALA A 157 12.39 -17.86 15.52
CA ALA A 157 12.27 -19.32 15.48
C ALA A 157 13.49 -20.02 16.09
N SER A 158 14.70 -19.50 15.84
CA SER A 158 15.93 -20.02 16.44
C SER A 158 15.95 -19.83 17.95
N ALA A 159 15.57 -18.63 18.40
CA ALA A 159 15.52 -18.25 19.81
C ALA A 159 14.56 -19.13 20.60
N TRP A 160 13.31 -19.26 20.14
CA TRP A 160 12.29 -20.07 20.82
C TRP A 160 12.65 -21.55 20.87
N TRP A 161 13.30 -22.07 19.82
CA TRP A 161 13.77 -23.45 19.82
C TRP A 161 14.77 -23.71 20.96
N HIS A 162 15.75 -22.82 21.14
CA HIS A 162 16.73 -22.94 22.21
C HIS A 162 16.13 -22.65 23.60
N ILE A 163 15.27 -21.64 23.72
CA ILE A 163 14.54 -21.32 24.96
C ILE A 163 13.76 -22.55 25.44
N LYS A 164 13.03 -23.22 24.54
CA LYS A 164 12.25 -24.42 24.86
C LYS A 164 13.13 -25.63 25.18
N ARG A 165 14.19 -25.87 24.41
CA ARG A 165 15.09 -27.02 24.59
C ARG A 165 15.91 -26.94 25.87
N GLU A 166 16.37 -25.74 26.24
CA GLU A 166 17.16 -25.51 27.45
C GLU A 166 16.27 -25.21 28.68
N GLY A 167 14.94 -25.15 28.53
CA GLY A 167 14.00 -24.94 29.64
C GLY A 167 14.01 -23.52 30.22
N ILE A 168 14.36 -22.52 29.41
CA ILE A 168 14.49 -21.12 29.83
C ILE A 168 13.09 -20.48 29.86
N SER A 169 12.62 -20.03 31.03
CA SER A 169 11.27 -19.45 31.18
C SER A 169 11.24 -17.94 31.38
N ASN A 170 12.41 -17.34 31.64
CA ASN A 170 12.59 -15.96 32.07
C ASN A 170 12.90 -14.97 30.93
N LEU A 171 12.84 -15.39 29.67
CA LEU A 171 13.09 -14.56 28.49
C LEU A 171 11.79 -14.20 27.76
N ASP A 172 11.79 -13.04 27.12
CA ASP A 172 10.68 -12.58 26.27
C ASP A 172 11.17 -11.75 25.09
N VAL A 173 10.29 -11.57 24.10
CA VAL A 173 10.48 -10.65 22.99
C VAL A 173 10.04 -9.27 23.42
N SER A 174 10.96 -8.31 23.34
CA SER A 174 10.74 -6.94 23.80
C SER A 174 10.43 -5.96 22.67
N GLY A 175 11.00 -6.21 21.50
CA GLY A 175 11.03 -5.22 20.44
C GLY A 175 11.42 -5.79 19.11
N ASP A 176 11.22 -4.95 18.11
CA ASP A 176 11.57 -5.22 16.74
C ASP A 176 12.95 -4.66 16.44
N THR A 177 13.67 -5.34 15.57
CA THR A 177 14.76 -4.67 14.86
C THR A 177 14.20 -4.16 13.55
N ASP A 178 14.51 -2.93 13.16
CA ASP A 178 14.19 -2.38 11.82
C ASP A 178 14.92 -3.13 10.68
N PHE A 179 15.65 -4.19 11.05
CA PHE A 179 16.51 -5.01 10.22
C PHE A 179 15.95 -6.44 10.08
N SER A 180 15.03 -6.62 9.15
CA SER A 180 14.64 -7.94 8.63
C SER A 180 15.43 -8.21 7.34
N TYR A 181 16.17 -9.32 7.28
CA TYR A 181 16.99 -9.62 6.09
C TYR A 181 16.44 -10.76 5.27
N ALA A 182 16.55 -10.58 3.96
CA ALA A 182 16.21 -11.58 2.97
C ALA A 182 17.32 -12.64 2.89
N VAL A 183 16.92 -13.90 3.03
CA VAL A 183 17.79 -15.07 2.95
C VAL A 183 17.86 -15.52 1.50
N ARG A 184 19.09 -15.71 1.02
CA ARG A 184 19.43 -16.02 -0.37
C ARG A 184 20.37 -17.21 -0.41
N PHE A 185 20.51 -17.80 -1.59
CA PHE A 185 21.64 -18.66 -1.87
C PHE A 185 22.84 -17.81 -2.25
N GLY A 186 23.97 -18.04 -1.56
CA GLY A 186 25.25 -17.43 -1.89
C GLY A 186 26.05 -18.40 -2.74
N VAL A 187 26.32 -18.08 -3.98
CA VAL A 187 27.07 -18.90 -4.94
C VAL A 187 28.48 -18.36 -5.04
N ASN A 188 29.48 -19.23 -5.12
CA ASN A 188 30.86 -18.84 -5.37
C ASN A 188 30.94 -17.99 -6.66
N ASP A 189 31.65 -16.86 -6.61
CA ASP A 189 31.73 -15.92 -7.72
C ASP A 189 32.40 -16.47 -8.98
N ALA A 190 33.14 -17.58 -8.86
CA ALA A 190 33.67 -18.35 -9.98
C ALA A 190 32.59 -19.08 -10.80
N LEU A 191 31.35 -19.18 -10.30
CA LEU A 191 30.23 -19.92 -10.91
C LEU A 191 29.00 -19.02 -11.19
N PRO A 192 29.13 -17.93 -11.97
CA PRO A 192 28.02 -16.99 -12.20
C PRO A 192 26.81 -17.65 -12.87
N LEU A 193 27.03 -18.61 -13.78
CA LEU A 193 25.96 -19.35 -14.45
C LEU A 193 25.09 -20.15 -13.48
N LEU A 194 25.64 -20.56 -12.33
CA LEU A 194 24.87 -21.31 -11.32
C LEU A 194 23.82 -20.40 -10.66
N VAL A 195 24.08 -19.10 -10.53
CA VAL A 195 23.09 -18.13 -10.01
C VAL A 195 21.87 -18.07 -10.92
N ASP A 196 22.08 -17.94 -12.23
CA ASP A 196 20.98 -17.89 -13.22
C ASP A 196 20.15 -19.18 -13.26
N VAL A 197 20.81 -20.33 -13.05
CA VAL A 197 20.15 -21.64 -13.00
C VAL A 197 19.32 -21.77 -11.72
N LEU A 198 19.87 -21.36 -10.57
CA LEU A 198 19.16 -21.36 -9.30
C LEU A 198 17.98 -20.37 -9.29
N GLU A 199 18.15 -19.19 -9.90
CA GLU A 199 17.09 -18.20 -10.15
C GLU A 199 15.90 -18.84 -10.87
N LYS A 200 16.15 -19.51 -12.01
CA LYS A 200 15.11 -20.22 -12.76
C LYS A 200 14.42 -21.31 -11.93
N GLY A 201 15.19 -22.05 -11.14
CA GLY A 201 14.64 -23.05 -10.21
C GLY A 201 13.73 -22.41 -9.16
N LEU A 202 14.18 -21.34 -8.51
CA LEU A 202 13.43 -20.60 -7.50
C LEU A 202 12.15 -19.95 -8.04
N TYR A 203 12.18 -19.49 -9.30
CA TYR A 203 10.99 -18.99 -10.01
C TYR A 203 9.98 -20.10 -10.30
N SER A 204 10.44 -21.33 -10.51
CA SER A 204 9.55 -22.46 -10.78
C SER A 204 8.80 -22.97 -9.53
N ILE A 205 9.32 -22.71 -8.33
CA ILE A 205 8.68 -23.10 -7.07
C ILE A 205 7.48 -22.18 -6.81
N SER A 206 6.29 -22.78 -6.72
CA SER A 206 5.03 -22.05 -6.53
C SER A 206 4.93 -21.43 -5.14
N SER A 207 4.10 -20.39 -5.00
CA SER A 207 3.83 -19.76 -3.70
C SER A 207 3.25 -20.75 -2.68
N ASN A 208 2.43 -21.73 -3.11
CA ASN A 208 1.90 -22.76 -2.23
C ASN A 208 3.00 -23.69 -1.68
N GLU A 209 3.95 -24.08 -2.52
CA GLU A 209 5.10 -24.90 -2.10
C GLU A 209 6.00 -24.12 -1.12
N LYS A 210 6.20 -22.81 -1.35
CA LYS A 210 6.92 -21.91 -0.43
C LYS A 210 6.19 -21.79 0.92
N ASP A 211 4.87 -21.62 0.88
CA ASP A 211 4.01 -21.49 2.06
C ASP A 211 3.95 -22.80 2.87
N ASP A 212 3.97 -23.95 2.21
CA ASP A 212 4.00 -25.27 2.87
C ASP A 212 5.32 -25.49 3.63
N ILE A 213 6.46 -25.12 3.03
CA ILE A 213 7.77 -25.15 3.72
C ILE A 213 7.78 -24.18 4.90
N HIS A 214 7.30 -22.94 4.71
CA HIS A 214 7.22 -21.96 5.78
C HIS A 214 6.31 -22.41 6.92
N ARG A 215 5.14 -22.99 6.62
CA ARG A 215 4.22 -23.54 7.62
C ARG A 215 4.86 -24.68 8.43
N ARG A 216 5.62 -25.55 7.76
CA ARG A 216 6.29 -26.71 8.38
C ARG A 216 7.35 -26.30 9.40
N TRP A 217 8.14 -25.26 9.10
CA TRP A 217 9.35 -24.96 9.85
C TRP A 217 9.35 -23.63 10.62
N LEU A 218 8.61 -22.60 10.15
CA LEU A 218 8.56 -21.28 10.79
C LEU A 218 7.32 -21.10 11.70
N HIS A 219 6.33 -22.00 11.62
CA HIS A 219 5.12 -22.01 12.47
C HIS A 219 4.86 -23.39 13.14
N PRO A 220 5.77 -23.91 13.98
CA PRO A 220 5.66 -25.26 14.53
C PRO A 220 4.51 -25.46 15.55
N GLU A 221 3.78 -24.40 15.95
CA GLU A 221 2.64 -24.53 16.87
C GLU A 221 1.39 -25.18 16.24
N ARG A 222 1.45 -25.64 14.98
CA ARG A 222 0.35 -26.37 14.33
C ARG A 222 0.71 -27.68 13.63
N SER A 223 1.89 -28.25 13.82
CA SER A 223 2.23 -29.58 13.28
C SER A 223 2.43 -30.62 14.39
N GLY A 224 1.33 -31.17 14.88
CA GLY A 224 1.34 -32.37 15.71
C GLY A 224 1.75 -33.59 14.90
N VAL A 225 3.03 -33.96 14.92
CA VAL A 225 3.48 -35.28 14.47
C VAL A 225 3.88 -36.08 15.71
N ILE A 226 2.98 -36.97 16.13
CA ILE A 226 3.20 -37.91 17.22
C ILE A 226 4.21 -38.97 16.76
N ASN A 227 5.30 -39.12 17.51
CA ASN A 227 6.36 -40.09 17.24
C ASN A 227 5.88 -41.53 17.53
N LYS A 228 5.65 -42.33 16.49
CA LYS A 228 5.04 -43.68 16.58
C LYS A 228 5.88 -44.66 17.39
N ASP A 229 7.20 -44.50 17.46
CA ASP A 229 8.09 -45.40 18.21
C ASP A 229 8.00 -45.16 19.72
N LEU A 230 7.77 -43.89 20.09
CA LEU A 230 7.44 -43.49 21.44
C LEU A 230 6.06 -44.06 21.86
N VAL A 231 5.11 -44.10 20.93
CA VAL A 231 3.79 -44.70 21.15
C VAL A 231 3.87 -46.21 21.36
N TYR A 232 4.74 -46.94 20.65
CA TYR A 232 4.92 -48.40 20.88
C TYR A 232 5.63 -48.70 22.21
N ARG A 233 6.64 -47.91 22.60
CA ARG A 233 7.31 -48.05 23.91
C ARG A 233 6.38 -47.73 25.08
N TYR A 234 5.62 -46.63 25.01
CA TYR A 234 4.65 -46.32 26.05
C TYR A 234 3.41 -47.23 25.99
N GLY A 235 3.02 -47.70 24.81
CA GLY A 235 1.93 -48.65 24.61
C GLY A 235 2.20 -50.02 25.23
N SER A 236 3.43 -50.53 25.13
CA SER A 236 3.84 -51.78 25.78
C SER A 236 3.91 -51.66 27.31
N ILE A 237 4.32 -50.50 27.83
CA ILE A 237 4.26 -50.19 29.26
C ILE A 237 2.80 -50.10 29.74
N ILE A 238 1.91 -49.45 28.98
CA ILE A 238 0.48 -49.37 29.27
C ILE A 238 -0.17 -50.77 29.26
N PHE A 239 0.22 -51.65 28.34
CA PHE A 239 -0.29 -53.02 28.26
C PHE A 239 0.11 -53.86 29.49
N ALA A 240 1.36 -53.73 29.96
CA ALA A 240 1.80 -54.37 31.20
C ALA A 240 1.05 -53.84 32.43
N VAL A 241 0.77 -52.52 32.49
CA VAL A 241 -0.07 -51.90 33.52
C VAL A 241 -1.51 -52.41 33.47
N LEU A 242 -2.05 -52.69 32.28
CA LEU A 242 -3.40 -53.21 32.06
C LEU A 242 -3.58 -54.65 32.59
N ILE A 243 -2.54 -55.48 32.48
CA ILE A 243 -2.54 -56.85 33.03
C ILE A 243 -2.54 -56.80 34.56
N VAL A 244 -1.77 -55.90 35.16
CA VAL A 244 -1.81 -55.64 36.61
C VAL A 244 -3.18 -55.11 37.03
N ALA A 245 -3.79 -54.24 36.23
CA ALA A 245 -5.15 -53.75 36.46
C ALA A 245 -6.22 -54.87 36.40
N LEU A 246 -6.02 -55.89 35.57
CA LEU A 246 -6.90 -57.07 35.47
C LEU A 246 -6.79 -57.98 36.70
N LEU A 247 -5.59 -58.13 37.26
CA LEU A 247 -5.39 -58.83 38.54
C LEU A 247 -6.02 -58.04 39.71
N LEU A 248 -5.93 -56.70 39.68
CA LEU A 248 -6.64 -55.80 40.61
C LEU A 248 -8.17 -55.87 40.43
N PHE A 249 -8.66 -56.12 39.21
CA PHE A 249 -10.08 -56.33 38.93
C PHE A 249 -10.62 -57.63 39.55
N GLY A 250 -9.81 -58.69 39.56
CA GLY A 250 -10.09 -59.92 40.32
C GLY A 250 -10.25 -59.64 41.82
N PHE A 251 -9.37 -58.82 42.39
CA PHE A 251 -9.49 -58.34 43.78
C PHE A 251 -10.75 -57.47 44.01
N PHE A 252 -11.14 -56.66 43.01
CA PHE A 252 -12.36 -55.85 43.04
C PHE A 252 -13.66 -56.67 43.02
N SER A 253 -13.60 -57.91 42.53
CA SER A 253 -14.75 -58.82 42.51
C SER A 253 -15.08 -59.37 43.90
N ILE A 254 -14.12 -59.42 44.82
CA ILE A 254 -14.37 -59.67 46.26
C ILE A 254 -14.99 -58.42 46.92
N ARG A 255 -14.65 -57.21 46.42
CA ARG A 255 -15.30 -55.93 46.78
C ARG A 255 -16.78 -55.86 46.36
N ARG A 256 -17.20 -56.69 45.39
CA ARG A 256 -18.58 -56.78 44.89
C ARG A 256 -19.59 -57.18 45.97
N LEU A 257 -19.19 -57.95 46.99
CA LEU A 257 -20.08 -58.28 48.11
C LEU A 257 -20.31 -57.10 49.07
N ARG A 258 -19.42 -56.11 49.10
CA ARG A 258 -19.62 -54.82 49.78
C ARG A 258 -20.49 -53.85 48.94
N ARG A 259 -20.72 -54.15 47.65
CA ARG A 259 -21.49 -53.29 46.73
C ARG A 259 -23.00 -53.30 46.97
N GLU A 260 -23.60 -54.31 47.60
CA GLU A 260 -25.04 -54.28 47.88
C GLU A 260 -25.41 -53.27 48.98
N VAL A 261 -24.57 -53.13 49.99
CA VAL A 261 -24.74 -52.12 51.07
C VAL A 261 -24.35 -50.73 50.56
N ALA A 262 -23.31 -50.64 49.73
CA ALA A 262 -22.95 -49.40 49.05
C ALA A 262 -24.01 -48.96 48.04
N GLN A 263 -24.74 -49.86 47.37
CA GLN A 263 -25.74 -49.52 46.34
C GLN A 263 -26.88 -48.62 46.84
N ARG A 264 -27.35 -48.79 48.09
CA ARG A 264 -28.37 -47.89 48.65
C ARG A 264 -27.80 -46.49 48.94
N GLN A 265 -26.59 -46.43 49.48
CA GLN A 265 -25.88 -45.18 49.73
C GLN A 265 -25.35 -44.55 48.43
N GLU A 266 -25.06 -45.32 47.38
CA GLU A 266 -24.69 -44.89 46.04
C GLU A 266 -25.91 -44.41 45.27
N VAL A 267 -27.11 -44.96 45.46
CA VAL A 267 -28.33 -44.41 44.85
C VAL A 267 -28.71 -43.09 45.51
N GLU A 268 -28.63 -42.98 46.84
CA GLU A 268 -28.83 -41.69 47.53
C GLU A 268 -27.70 -40.70 47.25
N ALA A 269 -26.44 -41.12 47.24
CA ALA A 269 -25.32 -40.26 46.90
C ALA A 269 -25.26 -39.95 45.41
N ALA A 270 -25.67 -40.84 44.49
CA ALA A 270 -25.77 -40.56 43.06
C ALA A 270 -27.01 -39.73 42.75
N LEU A 271 -28.12 -39.87 43.50
CA LEU A 271 -29.26 -38.96 43.41
C LEU A 271 -28.83 -37.58 43.90
N ARG A 272 -28.20 -37.48 45.07
CA ARG A 272 -27.66 -36.23 45.60
C ARG A 272 -26.58 -35.63 44.70
N ILE A 273 -25.65 -36.42 44.15
CA ILE A 273 -24.63 -35.96 43.19
C ILE A 273 -25.28 -35.62 41.86
N SER A 274 -26.37 -36.28 41.45
CA SER A 274 -27.11 -35.94 40.23
C SER A 274 -27.92 -34.65 40.42
N GLU A 275 -28.51 -34.42 41.59
CA GLU A 275 -29.19 -33.20 41.99
C GLU A 275 -28.19 -32.05 42.13
N GLU A 276 -27.08 -32.25 42.87
CA GLU A 276 -25.98 -31.29 42.97
C GLU A 276 -25.34 -31.04 41.60
N ARG A 277 -25.19 -32.05 40.73
CA ARG A 277 -24.69 -31.89 39.35
C ARG A 277 -25.69 -31.18 38.47
N PHE A 278 -26.99 -31.41 38.65
CA PHE A 278 -28.05 -30.73 37.91
C PHE A 278 -28.13 -29.26 38.35
N GLU A 279 -28.09 -28.99 39.65
CA GLU A 279 -27.98 -27.63 40.20
C GLU A 279 -26.70 -26.93 39.76
N LEU A 280 -25.54 -27.59 39.80
CA LEU A 280 -24.27 -27.03 39.34
C LEU A 280 -24.24 -26.85 37.83
N ALA A 281 -24.89 -27.71 37.05
CA ALA A 281 -25.04 -27.54 35.61
C ALA A 281 -25.93 -26.34 35.27
N ILE A 282 -27.07 -26.18 35.96
CA ILE A 282 -27.97 -25.03 35.80
C ILE A 282 -27.30 -23.73 36.25
N ARG A 283 -26.64 -23.73 37.42
CA ARG A 283 -25.87 -22.57 37.89
C ARG A 283 -24.68 -22.27 36.98
N GLY A 284 -24.05 -23.30 36.43
CA GLY A 284 -22.92 -23.18 35.51
C GLY A 284 -23.29 -22.65 34.13
N THR A 285 -24.48 -22.98 33.61
CA THR A 285 -25.02 -22.36 32.38
C THR A 285 -25.63 -20.99 32.63
N ASN A 286 -25.87 -20.65 33.91
CA ASN A 286 -26.45 -19.39 34.35
C ASN A 286 -27.87 -19.15 33.80
N ASP A 287 -28.59 -20.24 33.51
CA ASP A 287 -29.91 -20.23 32.90
C ASP A 287 -31.05 -20.07 33.91
N GLY A 288 -32.14 -19.45 33.48
CA GLY A 288 -33.40 -19.39 34.23
C GLY A 288 -34.31 -20.56 33.89
N ILE A 289 -34.74 -21.33 34.90
CA ILE A 289 -35.63 -22.49 34.69
C ILE A 289 -37.10 -22.07 34.66
N TRP A 290 -37.87 -22.69 33.78
CA TRP A 290 -39.32 -22.57 33.72
C TRP A 290 -39.97 -23.94 33.57
N ASP A 291 -41.18 -24.07 34.09
CA ASP A 291 -41.95 -25.30 34.07
C ASP A 291 -43.44 -24.99 33.88
N TRP A 292 -44.00 -25.44 32.78
CA TRP A 292 -45.40 -25.24 32.43
C TRP A 292 -46.16 -26.56 32.49
N ASN A 293 -47.08 -26.67 33.44
CA ASN A 293 -48.08 -27.72 33.46
C ASN A 293 -49.23 -27.35 32.51
N THR A 294 -49.35 -28.09 31.41
CA THR A 294 -50.33 -27.82 30.35
C THR A 294 -51.74 -28.30 30.68
N GLU A 295 -51.91 -29.08 31.76
CA GLU A 295 -53.22 -29.56 32.23
C GLU A 295 -53.86 -28.57 33.20
N THR A 296 -53.08 -28.01 34.13
CA THR A 296 -53.53 -27.00 35.10
C THR A 296 -53.31 -25.57 34.63
N ASP A 297 -52.60 -25.40 33.51
CA ASP A 297 -52.13 -24.13 32.98
C ASP A 297 -51.29 -23.32 33.99
N ALA A 298 -50.51 -24.01 34.82
CA ALA A 298 -49.63 -23.38 35.80
C ALA A 298 -48.21 -23.26 35.23
N LEU A 299 -47.68 -22.05 35.17
CA LEU A 299 -46.32 -21.73 34.71
C LEU A 299 -45.47 -21.32 35.92
N TYR A 300 -44.61 -22.21 36.36
CA TYR A 300 -43.59 -21.95 37.36
C TYR A 300 -42.34 -21.34 36.72
N LEU A 301 -41.84 -20.27 37.33
CA LEU A 301 -40.63 -19.54 36.95
C LEU A 301 -39.66 -19.55 38.14
N ALA A 302 -38.50 -20.18 37.97
CA ALA A 302 -37.48 -20.21 39.01
C ALA A 302 -36.87 -18.81 39.25
N PRO A 303 -36.27 -18.54 40.42
CA PRO A 303 -35.77 -17.21 40.76
C PRO A 303 -34.85 -16.59 39.69
N ARG A 304 -33.92 -17.39 39.14
CA ARG A 304 -32.99 -16.95 38.09
C ARG A 304 -33.69 -16.51 36.80
N PHE A 305 -34.84 -17.10 36.46
CA PHE A 305 -35.64 -16.67 35.30
C PHE A 305 -36.10 -15.23 35.45
N LEU A 306 -36.54 -14.84 36.65
CA LEU A 306 -37.00 -13.49 36.95
C LEU A 306 -35.83 -12.50 37.01
N GLU A 307 -34.69 -12.91 37.58
CA GLU A 307 -33.46 -12.10 37.60
C GLU A 307 -32.95 -11.77 36.19
N ILE A 308 -32.98 -12.73 35.26
CA ILE A 308 -32.62 -12.50 33.84
C ILE A 308 -33.47 -11.39 33.22
N LEU A 309 -34.74 -11.30 33.62
CA LEU A 309 -35.66 -10.26 33.17
C LEU A 309 -35.51 -8.94 33.92
N GLY A 310 -34.60 -8.89 34.89
CA GLY A 310 -34.31 -7.74 35.75
C GLY A 310 -35.16 -7.66 37.02
N TYR A 311 -36.12 -8.58 37.22
CA TYR A 311 -37.02 -8.55 38.37
C TYR A 311 -36.37 -9.09 39.65
N ARG A 312 -36.76 -8.52 40.80
CA ARG A 312 -36.46 -9.10 42.12
C ARG A 312 -37.25 -10.40 42.28
N ALA A 313 -36.54 -11.52 42.39
CA ALA A 313 -37.14 -12.83 42.54
C ALA A 313 -37.47 -13.17 44.02
N PRO A 314 -38.62 -13.79 44.31
CA PRO A 314 -38.84 -14.52 45.56
C PRO A 314 -37.95 -15.77 45.64
N ASP A 315 -37.54 -16.20 46.84
CA ASP A 315 -36.65 -17.35 47.03
C ASP A 315 -37.24 -18.67 46.48
N ASP A 316 -38.58 -18.82 46.56
CA ASP A 316 -39.30 -20.01 46.10
C ASP A 316 -39.75 -19.94 44.63
N GLY A 317 -39.32 -18.93 43.87
CA GLY A 317 -39.79 -18.68 42.51
C GLY A 317 -41.19 -18.06 42.45
N LEU A 318 -41.80 -18.07 41.26
CA LEU A 318 -43.12 -17.48 41.02
C LEU A 318 -43.96 -18.39 40.13
N GLU A 319 -45.23 -18.57 40.48
CA GLU A 319 -46.18 -19.33 39.67
C GLU A 319 -47.21 -18.39 39.05
N TRP A 320 -47.35 -18.46 37.72
CA TRP A 320 -48.37 -17.76 36.95
C TRP A 320 -49.45 -18.73 36.49
N ARG A 321 -50.68 -18.22 36.33
CA ARG A 321 -51.74 -18.94 35.63
C ARG A 321 -51.74 -18.50 34.17
N GLY A 322 -51.47 -19.44 33.29
CA GLY A 322 -51.46 -19.26 31.85
C GLY A 322 -50.16 -18.72 31.27
N THR A 323 -50.03 -18.90 29.96
CA THR A 323 -48.87 -18.41 29.17
C THR A 323 -49.11 -17.04 28.54
N GLU A 324 -50.31 -16.48 28.65
CA GLU A 324 -50.65 -15.18 28.03
C GLU A 324 -49.87 -14.02 28.66
N THR A 325 -49.66 -14.02 29.98
CA THR A 325 -48.80 -13.02 30.66
C THR A 325 -47.35 -13.05 30.16
N TRP A 326 -46.86 -14.21 29.72
CA TRP A 326 -45.55 -14.32 29.07
C TRP A 326 -45.59 -13.81 27.63
N LEU A 327 -46.62 -14.20 26.86
CA LEU A 327 -46.80 -13.78 25.46
C LEU A 327 -46.89 -12.26 25.29
N GLU A 328 -47.55 -11.56 26.22
CA GLU A 328 -47.63 -10.09 26.25
C GLU A 328 -46.27 -9.39 26.43
N ARG A 329 -45.28 -10.11 26.96
CA ARG A 329 -43.91 -9.60 27.14
C ARG A 329 -43.03 -9.82 25.92
N ILE A 330 -43.44 -10.66 24.98
CA ILE A 330 -42.69 -10.95 23.76
C ILE A 330 -42.88 -9.80 22.76
N HIS A 331 -41.79 -9.40 22.11
CA HIS A 331 -41.82 -8.36 21.09
C HIS A 331 -42.86 -8.67 20.00
N PRO A 332 -43.71 -7.72 19.56
CA PRO A 332 -44.83 -8.00 18.65
C PRO A 332 -44.45 -8.76 17.37
N LYS A 333 -43.29 -8.44 16.77
CA LYS A 333 -42.75 -9.15 15.58
C LYS A 333 -42.37 -10.61 15.83
N ASP A 334 -42.17 -11.01 17.08
CA ASP A 334 -41.67 -12.34 17.46
C ASP A 334 -42.79 -13.24 18.04
N GLN A 335 -43.93 -12.68 18.42
CA GLN A 335 -45.03 -13.42 19.06
C GLN A 335 -45.55 -14.59 18.20
N GLN A 336 -45.78 -14.36 16.90
CA GLN A 336 -46.25 -15.41 15.99
C GLN A 336 -45.21 -16.53 15.86
N LYS A 337 -43.93 -16.17 15.76
CA LYS A 337 -42.82 -17.13 15.69
C LYS A 337 -42.80 -18.04 16.94
N VAL A 338 -42.98 -17.46 18.12
CA VAL A 338 -42.99 -18.21 19.38
C VAL A 338 -44.21 -19.12 19.50
N ARG A 339 -45.41 -18.62 19.16
CA ARG A 339 -46.64 -19.45 19.16
C ARG A 339 -46.49 -20.66 18.20
N SER A 340 -45.93 -20.46 17.01
CA SER A 340 -45.69 -21.54 16.05
C SER A 340 -44.69 -22.56 16.58
N ALA A 341 -43.56 -22.12 17.13
CA ALA A 341 -42.52 -23.02 17.64
C ALA A 341 -43.02 -23.88 18.81
N VAL A 342 -43.79 -23.31 19.75
CA VAL A 342 -44.39 -24.09 20.85
C VAL A 342 -45.41 -25.11 20.33
N ARG A 343 -46.21 -24.74 19.33
CA ARG A 343 -47.18 -25.66 18.71
C ARG A 343 -46.50 -26.80 17.96
N GLU A 344 -45.46 -26.49 17.18
CA GLU A 344 -44.67 -27.48 16.46
C GLU A 344 -43.96 -28.43 17.42
N HIS A 345 -43.38 -27.91 18.51
CA HIS A 345 -42.80 -28.72 19.58
C HIS A 345 -43.78 -29.73 20.16
N ILE A 346 -44.98 -29.28 20.55
CA ILE A 346 -46.02 -30.14 21.12
C ILE A 346 -46.47 -31.22 20.12
N LYS A 347 -46.55 -30.88 18.83
CA LYS A 347 -47.06 -31.77 17.77
C LYS A 347 -46.01 -32.77 17.26
N ASN A 348 -44.78 -32.31 17.03
CA ASN A 348 -43.74 -33.05 16.32
C ASN A 348 -42.77 -33.77 17.27
N HIS A 349 -42.88 -33.51 18.58
CA HIS A 349 -42.05 -34.11 19.63
C HIS A 349 -40.54 -33.80 19.48
N GLU A 350 -40.22 -32.69 18.82
CA GLU A 350 -38.86 -32.19 18.69
C GLU A 350 -38.43 -31.42 19.96
N LEU A 351 -37.22 -30.87 19.98
CA LEU A 351 -36.78 -29.97 21.06
C LEU A 351 -37.22 -28.55 20.73
N LEU A 352 -37.85 -27.86 21.70
CA LEU A 352 -38.09 -26.43 21.57
C LEU A 352 -36.76 -25.71 21.74
N ASP A 353 -36.26 -25.02 20.71
CA ASP A 353 -35.09 -24.14 20.80
C ASP A 353 -35.35 -22.91 19.93
N ILE A 354 -35.67 -21.79 20.59
CA ILE A 354 -36.06 -20.56 19.91
C ILE A 354 -35.40 -19.34 20.53
N ARG A 355 -34.97 -18.42 19.67
CA ARG A 355 -34.42 -17.12 20.04
C ARG A 355 -35.39 -16.02 19.66
N TYR A 356 -35.71 -15.15 20.62
CA TYR A 356 -36.67 -14.05 20.45
C TYR A 356 -36.44 -12.95 21.48
N ARG A 357 -37.10 -11.80 21.28
CA ARG A 357 -37.01 -10.65 22.17
C ARG A 357 -38.15 -10.62 23.17
N VAL A 358 -37.82 -10.30 24.43
CA VAL A 358 -38.77 -10.10 25.52
C VAL A 358 -38.47 -8.80 26.23
N ARG A 359 -39.52 -8.16 26.75
CA ARG A 359 -39.45 -6.93 27.53
C ARG A 359 -39.05 -7.23 28.98
N GLY A 360 -37.90 -6.69 29.39
CA GLY A 360 -37.41 -6.71 30.77
C GLY A 360 -38.10 -5.69 31.68
N GLN A 361 -37.69 -5.62 32.96
CA GLN A 361 -38.28 -4.71 33.96
C GLN A 361 -38.12 -3.22 33.61
N HIS A 362 -37.05 -2.84 32.91
CA HIS A 362 -36.73 -1.44 32.58
C HIS A 362 -37.18 -1.03 31.16
N GLU A 363 -38.19 -1.70 30.60
CA GLU A 363 -38.68 -1.50 29.22
C GLU A 363 -37.66 -1.74 28.11
N ASN A 364 -36.50 -2.32 28.44
CA ASN A 364 -35.51 -2.77 27.47
C ASN A 364 -35.91 -4.09 26.80
N TRP A 365 -35.52 -4.26 25.54
CA TRP A 365 -35.65 -5.53 24.83
C TRP A 365 -34.42 -6.40 25.10
N LEU A 366 -34.65 -7.57 25.69
CA LEU A 366 -33.63 -8.60 25.92
C LEU A 366 -33.77 -9.69 24.87
N TRP A 367 -32.66 -10.12 24.29
CA TRP A 367 -32.64 -11.32 23.47
C TRP A 367 -32.48 -12.52 24.38
N ILE A 368 -33.44 -13.44 24.35
CA ILE A 368 -33.33 -14.70 25.07
C ILE A 368 -33.30 -15.89 24.10
N ARG A 369 -32.66 -16.96 24.53
CA ARG A 369 -32.84 -18.29 23.98
C ARG A 369 -33.68 -19.09 24.94
N MET A 370 -34.86 -19.51 24.50
CA MET A 370 -35.72 -20.42 25.25
C MET A 370 -35.56 -21.83 24.71
N ARG A 371 -35.28 -22.77 25.61
CA ARG A 371 -35.29 -24.19 25.33
C ARG A 371 -36.33 -24.90 26.17
N GLY A 372 -36.95 -25.94 25.64
CA GLY A 372 -37.97 -26.69 26.37
C GLY A 372 -38.15 -28.12 25.86
N GLN A 373 -38.46 -29.02 26.78
CA GLN A 373 -38.82 -30.40 26.50
C GLN A 373 -40.19 -30.69 27.11
N ALA A 374 -41.10 -31.21 26.30
CA ALA A 374 -42.40 -31.64 26.77
C ALA A 374 -42.33 -33.08 27.29
N GLN A 375 -43.17 -33.37 28.27
CA GLN A 375 -43.53 -34.71 28.71
C GLN A 375 -44.94 -34.98 28.18
N TRP A 376 -45.12 -36.13 27.52
CA TRP A 376 -46.41 -36.56 26.98
C TRP A 376 -46.97 -37.72 27.80
N ASN A 377 -48.30 -37.78 27.91
CA ASN A 377 -48.98 -38.94 28.48
C ASN A 377 -49.13 -40.06 27.44
N SER A 378 -49.66 -41.21 27.88
CA SER A 378 -49.90 -42.38 27.01
C SER A 378 -50.87 -42.13 25.86
N ALA A 379 -51.65 -41.05 25.88
CA ALA A 379 -52.55 -40.63 24.81
C ALA A 379 -51.89 -39.65 23.82
N GLY A 380 -50.58 -39.36 23.96
CA GLY A 380 -49.84 -38.44 23.10
C GLY A 380 -50.12 -36.96 23.37
N ARG A 381 -50.76 -36.62 24.50
CA ARG A 381 -51.00 -35.23 24.90
C ARG A 381 -49.84 -34.75 25.78
N ALA A 382 -49.27 -33.58 25.47
CA ALA A 382 -48.29 -32.93 26.35
C ALA A 382 -48.96 -32.56 27.67
N ILE A 383 -48.39 -33.02 28.79
CA ILE A 383 -48.88 -32.79 30.17
C ILE A 383 -48.01 -31.82 30.97
N ARG A 384 -46.75 -31.64 30.56
CA ARG A 384 -45.80 -30.73 31.19
C ARG A 384 -44.72 -30.32 30.21
N ILE A 385 -44.22 -29.10 30.28
CA ILE A 385 -43.08 -28.64 29.48
C ILE A 385 -42.11 -27.93 30.41
N CYS A 386 -40.89 -28.44 30.52
CA CYS A 386 -39.85 -27.84 31.35
C CYS A 386 -38.67 -27.41 30.48
N GLY A 387 -37.97 -26.37 30.90
CA GLY A 387 -36.98 -25.76 30.06
C GLY A 387 -36.14 -24.71 30.74
N SER A 388 -35.26 -24.09 29.94
CA SER A 388 -34.42 -22.99 30.37
C SER A 388 -34.57 -21.78 29.46
N ILE A 389 -34.27 -20.60 30.01
CA ILE A 389 -33.98 -19.38 29.26
C ILE A 389 -32.57 -18.92 29.55
N MET A 390 -31.90 -18.42 28.52
CA MET A 390 -30.58 -17.80 28.61
C MET A 390 -30.66 -16.39 28.04
N ASP A 391 -30.09 -15.40 28.74
CA ASP A 391 -29.84 -14.09 28.15
C ASP A 391 -28.71 -14.21 27.12
N ILE A 392 -29.02 -13.93 25.86
CA ILE A 392 -28.06 -13.93 24.75
C ILE A 392 -27.86 -12.52 24.19
N THR A 393 -28.25 -11.48 24.93
CA THR A 393 -28.20 -10.08 24.49
C THR A 393 -26.77 -9.63 24.19
N GLU A 394 -25.81 -9.94 25.08
CA GLU A 394 -24.40 -9.60 24.86
C GLU A 394 -23.79 -10.36 23.68
N SER A 395 -24.05 -11.67 23.59
CA SER A 395 -23.61 -12.48 22.45
C SER A 395 -24.18 -11.95 21.12
N LYS A 396 -25.45 -11.52 21.09
CA LYS A 396 -26.05 -10.91 19.91
C LYS A 396 -25.46 -9.56 19.57
N ARG A 397 -25.18 -8.70 20.56
CA ARG A 397 -24.49 -7.43 20.34
C ARG A 397 -23.08 -7.63 19.79
N SER A 398 -22.34 -8.60 20.32
CA SER A 398 -21.00 -8.93 19.82
C SER A 398 -21.02 -9.50 18.41
N GLU A 399 -22.00 -10.35 18.07
CA GLU A 399 -22.19 -10.86 16.71
C GLU A 399 -22.50 -9.73 15.71
N ASP A 400 -23.42 -8.82 16.09
CA ASP A 400 -23.77 -7.66 15.27
C ASP A 400 -22.58 -6.70 15.12
N GLU A 401 -21.77 -6.51 16.16
CA GLU A 401 -20.58 -5.65 16.12
C GLU A 401 -19.45 -6.25 15.27
N VAL A 402 -19.19 -7.56 15.40
CA VAL A 402 -18.25 -8.28 14.51
C VAL A 402 -18.69 -8.15 13.06
N ARG A 403 -20.00 -8.29 12.79
CA ARG A 403 -20.56 -8.11 11.46
C ARG A 403 -20.38 -6.67 10.96
N ARG A 404 -20.55 -5.67 11.83
CA ARG A 404 -20.33 -4.26 11.50
C ARG A 404 -18.86 -4.00 11.15
N LEU A 405 -17.93 -4.49 11.96
CA LEU A 405 -16.48 -4.37 11.74
C LEU A 405 -16.00 -5.08 10.48
N ALA A 406 -16.59 -6.23 10.15
CA ALA A 406 -16.18 -7.03 8.99
C ALA A 406 -16.63 -6.45 7.65
N TYR A 407 -17.77 -5.74 7.62
CA TYR A 407 -18.43 -5.36 6.36
C TYR A 407 -18.69 -3.86 6.17
N PHE A 408 -18.48 -3.03 7.19
CA PHE A 408 -18.77 -1.59 7.11
C PHE A 408 -17.57 -0.75 7.54
N ASP A 409 -17.40 0.38 6.86
CA ASP A 409 -16.43 1.41 7.24
C ASP A 409 -16.85 2.06 8.56
N GLN A 410 -15.93 2.12 9.52
CA GLN A 410 -16.25 2.58 10.88
C GLN A 410 -16.57 4.07 10.95
N LEU A 411 -15.97 4.87 10.07
CA LEU A 411 -16.17 6.32 10.05
C LEU A 411 -17.48 6.70 9.34
N THR A 412 -17.69 6.20 8.13
CA THR A 412 -18.80 6.63 7.26
C THR A 412 -20.03 5.73 7.34
N GLY A 413 -19.90 4.51 7.89
CA GLY A 413 -20.99 3.53 7.98
C GLY A 413 -21.45 2.95 6.64
N VAL A 414 -20.73 3.22 5.55
CA VAL A 414 -20.97 2.60 4.23
C VAL A 414 -20.29 1.23 4.15
N ALA A 415 -20.46 0.48 3.06
CA ALA A 415 -19.75 -0.78 2.88
C ALA A 415 -18.23 -0.56 2.91
N ASN A 416 -17.48 -1.42 3.57
CA ASN A 416 -16.02 -1.41 3.41
C ASN A 416 -15.61 -2.09 2.09
N ARG A 417 -14.31 -2.08 1.80
CA ARG A 417 -13.74 -2.73 0.61
C ARG A 417 -14.18 -4.19 0.42
N GLU A 418 -14.18 -4.99 1.48
CA GLU A 418 -14.57 -6.41 1.43
C GLU A 418 -16.05 -6.59 1.09
N GLN A 419 -16.92 -5.84 1.75
CA GLN A 419 -18.35 -5.88 1.48
C GLN A 419 -18.67 -5.37 0.06
N PHE A 420 -18.01 -4.31 -0.39
CA PHE A 420 -18.17 -3.81 -1.75
C PHE A 420 -17.75 -4.86 -2.79
N LYS A 421 -16.63 -5.56 -2.56
CA LYS A 421 -16.17 -6.66 -3.42
C LYS A 421 -17.20 -7.79 -3.52
N LEU A 422 -17.83 -8.17 -2.39
CA LEU A 422 -18.89 -9.19 -2.37
C LEU A 422 -20.14 -8.75 -3.15
N ILE A 423 -20.49 -7.47 -3.09
CA ILE A 423 -21.61 -6.91 -3.86
C ILE A 423 -21.28 -6.92 -5.36
N LEU A 424 -20.09 -6.43 -5.74
CA LEU A 424 -19.62 -6.44 -7.12
C LEU A 424 -19.54 -7.86 -7.70
N GLN A 425 -19.08 -8.83 -6.91
CA GLN A 425 -19.06 -10.24 -7.31
C GLN A 425 -20.45 -10.74 -7.73
N ARG A 426 -21.51 -10.31 -7.05
CA ARG A 426 -22.89 -10.69 -7.42
C ARG A 426 -23.30 -10.05 -8.74
N ALA A 427 -22.96 -8.79 -8.98
CA ALA A 427 -23.25 -8.10 -10.24
C ALA A 427 -22.49 -8.74 -11.42
N VAL A 428 -21.21 -9.05 -11.24
CA VAL A 428 -20.39 -9.76 -12.24
C VAL A 428 -20.96 -11.15 -12.54
N HIS A 429 -21.34 -11.90 -11.50
CA HIS A 429 -21.96 -13.22 -11.69
C HIS A 429 -23.29 -13.13 -12.44
N LYS A 430 -24.11 -12.12 -12.15
CA LYS A 430 -25.38 -11.86 -12.85
C LYS A 430 -25.15 -11.53 -14.32
N LEU A 431 -24.22 -10.62 -14.64
CA LEU A 431 -23.84 -10.31 -16.03
C LEU A 431 -23.41 -11.58 -16.78
N ASN A 432 -22.52 -12.37 -16.18
CA ASN A 432 -21.95 -13.56 -16.82
C ASN A 432 -22.94 -14.73 -16.99
N THR A 433 -24.02 -14.79 -16.20
CA THR A 433 -24.97 -15.93 -16.22
C THR A 433 -26.32 -15.59 -16.86
N GLN A 434 -26.84 -14.40 -16.61
CA GLN A 434 -28.19 -13.99 -17.01
C GLN A 434 -28.19 -12.81 -18.00
N GLY A 435 -27.02 -12.19 -18.22
CA GLY A 435 -26.95 -10.85 -18.78
C GLY A 435 -27.43 -9.80 -17.78
N GLY A 436 -27.19 -8.53 -18.11
CA GLY A 436 -27.59 -7.39 -17.27
C GLY A 436 -26.40 -6.47 -17.04
N PRO A 437 -26.44 -5.24 -17.58
CA PRO A 437 -25.32 -4.32 -17.47
C PRO A 437 -25.08 -3.91 -16.02
N PHE A 438 -23.86 -3.47 -15.72
CA PHE A 438 -23.53 -2.77 -14.49
C PHE A 438 -22.47 -1.71 -14.74
N ALA A 439 -22.45 -0.68 -13.89
CA ALA A 439 -21.41 0.35 -13.89
C ALA A 439 -20.70 0.40 -12.53
N VAL A 440 -19.38 0.40 -12.54
CA VAL A 440 -18.55 0.68 -11.37
C VAL A 440 -17.97 2.07 -11.51
N MET A 441 -18.13 2.92 -10.50
CA MET A 441 -17.53 4.25 -10.41
C MET A 441 -16.56 4.28 -9.24
N LEU A 442 -15.33 4.69 -9.49
CA LEU A 442 -14.37 5.07 -8.45
C LEU A 442 -14.38 6.59 -8.33
N VAL A 443 -14.59 7.08 -7.11
CA VAL A 443 -14.77 8.49 -6.78
C VAL A 443 -13.66 8.88 -5.81
N ASP A 444 -12.79 9.80 -6.22
CA ASP A 444 -11.70 10.33 -5.40
C ASP A 444 -11.94 11.80 -5.09
N LEU A 445 -11.75 12.21 -3.84
CA LEU A 445 -11.91 13.62 -3.44
C LEU A 445 -10.64 14.41 -3.76
N ASP A 446 -10.77 15.41 -4.63
CA ASP A 446 -9.63 16.21 -5.02
C ASP A 446 -9.11 17.04 -3.84
N HIS A 447 -7.78 17.06 -3.68
CA HIS A 447 -7.07 17.85 -2.66
C HIS A 447 -7.49 17.54 -1.21
N PHE A 448 -8.07 16.38 -0.91
CA PHE A 448 -8.47 16.00 0.46
C PHE A 448 -7.30 16.07 1.46
N LYS A 449 -6.09 15.68 1.03
CA LYS A 449 -4.87 15.82 1.85
C LYS A 449 -4.62 17.27 2.30
N GLN A 450 -4.81 18.25 1.42
CA GLN A 450 -4.64 19.67 1.78
C GLN A 450 -5.67 20.12 2.82
N VAL A 451 -6.88 19.58 2.79
CA VAL A 451 -7.91 19.83 3.82
C VAL A 451 -7.45 19.28 5.17
N ASN A 452 -6.92 18.06 5.22
CA ASN A 452 -6.35 17.49 6.44
C ASN A 452 -5.16 18.30 6.97
N ASP A 453 -4.25 18.71 6.07
CA ASP A 453 -3.05 19.45 6.45
C ASP A 453 -3.39 20.87 6.94
N SER A 454 -4.44 21.49 6.41
CA SER A 454 -4.83 22.88 6.74
C SER A 454 -5.81 22.99 7.92
N LEU A 455 -6.76 22.06 8.03
CA LEU A 455 -7.89 22.13 8.97
C LEU A 455 -7.89 20.99 10.01
N GLY A 456 -6.97 20.03 9.86
CA GLY A 456 -6.80 18.89 10.76
C GLY A 456 -7.72 17.71 10.43
N HIS A 457 -7.28 16.52 10.85
CA HIS A 457 -7.95 15.25 10.57
C HIS A 457 -9.40 15.18 11.04
N ARG A 458 -9.78 15.87 12.13
CA ARG A 458 -11.19 15.86 12.61
C ARG A 458 -12.15 16.46 11.57
N ILE A 459 -11.75 17.55 10.90
CA ILE A 459 -12.58 18.17 9.86
C ILE A 459 -12.60 17.27 8.61
N GLY A 460 -11.46 16.65 8.27
CA GLY A 460 -11.41 15.63 7.21
C GLY A 460 -12.34 14.43 7.47
N ASP A 461 -12.41 13.95 8.72
CA ASP A 461 -13.29 12.86 9.10
C ASP A 461 -14.78 13.23 8.98
N MET A 462 -15.15 14.41 9.49
CA MET A 462 -16.50 14.97 9.31
C MET A 462 -16.85 15.13 7.84
N LEU A 463 -15.87 15.54 7.03
CA LEU A 463 -16.02 15.69 5.61
C LEU A 463 -16.31 14.35 4.92
N LEU A 464 -15.55 13.30 5.23
CA LEU A 464 -15.77 11.95 4.68
C LEU A 464 -17.16 11.42 5.03
N CYS A 465 -17.62 11.61 6.27
CA CYS A 465 -18.99 11.28 6.67
C CYS A 465 -20.02 12.03 5.81
N ARG A 466 -19.81 13.34 5.61
CA ARG A 466 -20.74 14.17 4.84
C ARG A 466 -20.77 13.78 3.35
N VAL A 467 -19.61 13.47 2.77
CA VAL A 467 -19.49 12.98 1.40
C VAL A 467 -20.25 11.67 1.22
N ALA A 468 -20.10 10.73 2.15
CA ALA A 468 -20.83 9.46 2.10
C ALA A 468 -22.36 9.64 2.12
N GLU A 469 -22.86 10.60 2.91
CA GLU A 469 -24.28 10.96 2.92
C GLU A 469 -24.73 11.57 1.58
N LEU A 470 -23.92 12.48 1.01
CA LEU A 470 -24.23 13.13 -0.27
C LEU A 470 -24.25 12.11 -1.42
N ILE A 471 -23.29 11.18 -1.46
CA ILE A 471 -23.26 10.12 -2.47
C ILE A 471 -24.53 9.24 -2.35
N LYS A 472 -24.90 8.84 -1.12
CA LYS A 472 -26.13 8.06 -0.89
C LYS A 472 -27.39 8.81 -1.31
N ALA A 473 -27.46 10.12 -1.09
CA ALA A 473 -28.62 10.94 -1.43
C ALA A 473 -28.74 11.22 -2.94
N ALA A 474 -27.60 11.32 -3.63
CA ALA A 474 -27.55 11.60 -5.06
C ALA A 474 -27.90 10.38 -5.93
N LEU A 475 -27.79 9.16 -5.38
CA LEU A 475 -27.92 7.92 -6.13
C LEU A 475 -29.22 7.15 -5.76
N PRO A 476 -29.74 6.31 -6.67
CA PRO A 476 -30.93 5.50 -6.42
C PRO A 476 -30.74 4.49 -5.27
N SER A 477 -31.84 4.07 -4.65
CA SER A 477 -31.84 3.06 -3.58
C SER A 477 -31.29 1.68 -3.99
N SER A 478 -31.23 1.41 -5.31
CA SER A 478 -30.65 0.20 -5.90
C SER A 478 -29.13 0.28 -6.07
N SER A 479 -28.53 1.46 -5.87
CA SER A 479 -27.08 1.63 -5.93
C SER A 479 -26.40 1.12 -4.65
N HIS A 480 -25.14 0.73 -4.79
CA HIS A 480 -24.32 0.30 -3.66
C HIS A 480 -23.11 1.21 -3.52
N LEU A 481 -22.90 1.75 -2.31
CA LEU A 481 -21.78 2.61 -1.96
C LEU A 481 -20.84 1.89 -1.00
N GLY A 482 -19.56 1.90 -1.33
CA GLY A 482 -18.47 1.51 -0.45
C GLY A 482 -17.39 2.58 -0.34
N ARG A 483 -16.60 2.52 0.73
CA ARG A 483 -15.35 3.27 0.90
C ARG A 483 -14.19 2.29 0.84
N LEU A 484 -13.25 2.52 -0.07
CA LEU A 484 -12.18 1.58 -0.36
C LEU A 484 -10.98 1.82 0.56
N ASP A 485 -10.51 3.05 0.59
CA ASP A 485 -9.41 3.53 1.42
C ASP A 485 -9.46 5.08 1.46
N GLY A 486 -8.87 5.71 2.48
CA GLY A 486 -8.68 7.17 2.53
C GLY A 486 -9.89 8.00 2.06
N ASP A 487 -9.69 8.75 0.98
CA ASP A 487 -10.65 9.61 0.26
C ASP A 487 -11.32 8.95 -0.95
N GLU A 488 -11.12 7.64 -1.15
CA GLU A 488 -11.66 6.89 -2.27
C GLU A 488 -12.96 6.15 -1.92
N PHE A 489 -14.01 6.45 -2.68
CA PHE A 489 -15.30 5.79 -2.65
C PHE A 489 -15.53 4.98 -3.92
N ALA A 490 -16.29 3.90 -3.80
CA ALA A 490 -16.73 3.08 -4.92
C ALA A 490 -18.25 3.01 -4.95
N VAL A 491 -18.81 3.21 -6.14
CA VAL A 491 -20.25 3.11 -6.41
C VAL A 491 -20.47 2.01 -7.43
N LEU A 492 -21.45 1.14 -7.16
CA LEU A 492 -21.96 0.18 -8.12
C LEU A 492 -23.40 0.54 -8.47
N LEU A 493 -23.67 0.72 -9.76
CA LEU A 493 -25.02 0.74 -10.30
C LEU A 493 -25.36 -0.66 -10.83
N ASP A 494 -26.28 -1.34 -10.15
CA ASP A 494 -26.83 -2.62 -10.61
C ASP A 494 -27.97 -2.35 -11.61
N THR A 495 -27.86 -2.88 -12.83
CA THR A 495 -28.84 -2.74 -13.93
C THR A 495 -29.16 -1.31 -14.39
N PRO A 496 -28.17 -0.45 -14.68
CA PRO A 496 -28.43 0.77 -15.45
C PRO A 496 -29.06 0.44 -16.81
N VAL A 497 -29.98 1.28 -17.29
CA VAL A 497 -30.69 1.03 -18.56
C VAL A 497 -29.78 1.27 -19.76
N ASP A 498 -28.96 2.33 -19.71
CA ASP A 498 -28.03 2.73 -20.77
C ASP A 498 -26.92 3.67 -20.25
N ASP A 499 -25.99 4.04 -21.13
CA ASP A 499 -24.91 5.00 -20.84
C ASP A 499 -25.44 6.38 -20.41
N VAL A 500 -26.61 6.78 -20.92
CA VAL A 500 -27.21 8.09 -20.65
C VAL A 500 -27.65 8.18 -19.21
N GLU A 501 -28.25 7.12 -18.67
CA GLU A 501 -28.58 7.04 -17.25
C GLU A 501 -27.32 7.11 -16.39
N VAL A 502 -26.24 6.40 -16.74
CA VAL A 502 -24.98 6.45 -15.99
C VAL A 502 -24.42 7.88 -15.96
N ILE A 503 -24.43 8.56 -17.11
CA ILE A 503 -23.99 9.96 -17.23
C ILE A 503 -24.83 10.89 -16.34
N ASP A 504 -26.15 10.82 -16.41
CA ASP A 504 -27.05 11.65 -15.59
C ASP A 504 -26.78 11.48 -14.08
N ARG A 505 -26.55 10.24 -13.63
CA ARG A 505 -26.19 9.96 -12.23
C ARG A 505 -24.85 10.55 -11.82
N VAL A 506 -23.84 10.44 -12.68
CA VAL A 506 -22.49 10.96 -12.40
C VAL A 506 -22.49 12.49 -12.37
N GLU A 507 -23.17 13.14 -13.31
CA GLU A 507 -23.29 14.59 -13.34
C GLU A 507 -24.06 15.11 -12.12
N HIS A 508 -25.14 14.43 -11.72
CA HIS A 508 -25.85 14.75 -10.49
C HIS A 508 -24.95 14.61 -9.27
N LEU A 509 -24.14 13.54 -9.20
CA LEU A 509 -23.22 13.30 -8.11
C LEU A 509 -22.14 14.39 -8.01
N LEU A 510 -21.48 14.73 -9.13
CA LEU A 510 -20.48 15.81 -9.18
C LEU A 510 -21.08 17.16 -8.77
N LYS A 511 -22.30 17.45 -9.22
CA LYS A 511 -23.02 18.68 -8.83
C LYS A 511 -23.35 18.71 -7.34
N ALA A 512 -23.70 17.58 -6.74
CA ALA A 512 -23.97 17.48 -5.30
C ALA A 512 -22.70 17.66 -4.47
N LEU A 513 -21.59 17.06 -4.89
CA LEU A 513 -20.29 17.15 -4.19
C LEU A 513 -19.64 18.54 -4.31
N SER A 514 -19.93 19.28 -5.38
CA SER A 514 -19.40 20.65 -5.59
C SER A 514 -20.16 21.75 -4.86
N GLN A 515 -21.30 21.45 -4.21
CA GLN A 515 -22.00 22.44 -3.40
C GLN A 515 -21.18 22.79 -2.15
N PRO A 516 -21.16 24.07 -1.71
CA PRO A 516 -20.54 24.46 -0.45
C PRO A 516 -21.13 23.67 0.72
N MET A 517 -20.27 23.14 1.58
CA MET A 517 -20.69 22.41 2.77
C MET A 517 -20.16 23.10 4.03
N ALA A 518 -21.10 23.48 4.91
CA ALA A 518 -20.80 24.05 6.20
C ALA A 518 -20.39 22.93 7.17
N LEU A 519 -19.11 22.86 7.51
CA LEU A 519 -18.54 21.88 8.44
C LEU A 519 -17.80 22.63 9.55
N ASP A 520 -18.32 22.52 10.77
CA ASP A 520 -17.72 23.12 11.97
C ASP A 520 -17.41 24.62 11.87
N GLY A 521 -18.27 25.38 11.18
CA GLY A 521 -18.11 26.82 10.97
C GLY A 521 -17.27 27.21 9.75
N HIS A 522 -16.76 26.24 8.99
CA HIS A 522 -16.08 26.46 7.71
C HIS A 522 -16.98 26.12 6.52
N ASP A 523 -17.03 26.98 5.51
CA ASP A 523 -17.64 26.66 4.22
C ASP A 523 -16.59 26.04 3.30
N LEU A 524 -16.65 24.72 3.15
CA LEU A 524 -15.74 23.96 2.29
C LEU A 524 -16.35 23.76 0.91
N ARG A 525 -15.53 23.94 -0.13
CA ARG A 525 -15.86 23.56 -1.50
C ARG A 525 -14.89 22.47 -1.93
N LEU A 526 -15.43 21.40 -2.48
CA LEU A 526 -14.66 20.25 -2.92
C LEU A 526 -14.99 19.93 -4.36
N SER A 527 -14.06 19.28 -5.03
CA SER A 527 -14.32 18.60 -6.29
C SER A 527 -13.98 17.13 -6.12
N ALA A 528 -14.53 16.30 -7.00
CA ALA A 528 -14.24 14.88 -7.03
C ALA A 528 -13.91 14.47 -8.46
N SER A 529 -12.97 13.55 -8.60
CA SER A 529 -12.60 12.92 -9.85
C SER A 529 -13.25 11.53 -9.91
N ILE A 530 -13.91 11.19 -11.03
CA ILE A 530 -14.68 9.93 -11.16
C ILE A 530 -14.22 9.10 -12.36
N GLY A 531 -13.73 7.89 -12.10
CA GLY A 531 -13.44 6.89 -13.13
C GLY A 531 -14.54 5.84 -13.23
N ILE A 532 -15.02 5.55 -14.44
CA ILE A 532 -16.19 4.69 -14.67
C ILE A 532 -15.80 3.50 -15.54
N SER A 533 -16.10 2.30 -15.06
CA SER A 533 -16.09 1.09 -15.88
C SER A 533 -17.52 0.63 -16.12
N TYR A 534 -17.93 0.58 -17.39
CA TYR A 534 -19.27 0.19 -17.79
C TYR A 534 -19.24 -1.13 -18.57
N TRP A 535 -20.07 -2.08 -18.15
CA TRP A 535 -20.12 -3.42 -18.72
C TRP A 535 -21.53 -3.73 -19.18
N THR A 536 -21.69 -3.97 -20.48
CA THR A 536 -22.98 -4.31 -21.12
C THR A 536 -23.05 -5.76 -21.56
N GLU A 537 -21.93 -6.28 -22.10
CA GLU A 537 -21.82 -7.62 -22.68
C GLU A 537 -20.41 -8.19 -22.44
N GLY A 538 -20.26 -9.50 -22.58
CA GLY A 538 -18.99 -10.21 -22.41
C GLY A 538 -18.72 -10.68 -20.99
N ALA A 539 -17.69 -11.51 -20.85
CA ALA A 539 -17.27 -12.02 -19.54
C ALA A 539 -16.48 -10.95 -18.79
N ALA A 540 -16.99 -10.51 -17.64
CA ALA A 540 -16.29 -9.61 -16.74
C ALA A 540 -15.67 -10.37 -15.57
N THR A 541 -14.57 -9.86 -15.03
CA THR A 541 -14.03 -10.21 -13.72
C THR A 541 -14.08 -9.01 -12.79
N ILE A 542 -14.06 -9.26 -11.48
CA ILE A 542 -14.05 -8.19 -10.47
C ILE A 542 -12.81 -7.33 -10.66
N GLU A 543 -11.67 -7.99 -10.87
CA GLU A 543 -10.36 -7.37 -11.04
C GLU A 543 -10.37 -6.43 -12.24
N GLN A 544 -10.87 -6.86 -13.41
CA GLN A 544 -10.97 -6.03 -14.61
C GLN A 544 -11.92 -4.84 -14.43
N ALA A 545 -13.08 -5.04 -13.82
CA ALA A 545 -14.05 -3.95 -13.63
C ALA A 545 -13.48 -2.84 -12.73
N MET A 546 -12.75 -3.21 -11.67
CA MET A 546 -12.07 -2.27 -10.79
C MET A 546 -10.87 -1.60 -11.48
N GLU A 547 -10.03 -2.37 -12.18
CA GLU A 547 -8.86 -1.87 -12.90
C GLU A 547 -9.25 -0.86 -13.98
N TYR A 548 -10.30 -1.13 -14.75
CA TYR A 548 -10.76 -0.22 -15.79
C TYR A 548 -11.29 1.10 -15.22
N ALA A 549 -12.01 1.05 -14.10
CA ALA A 549 -12.47 2.25 -13.42
C ALA A 549 -11.29 3.07 -12.86
N ASP A 550 -10.24 2.40 -12.36
CA ASP A 550 -9.03 3.05 -11.85
C ASP A 550 -8.18 3.72 -12.95
N ILE A 551 -8.04 3.05 -14.09
CA ILE A 551 -7.42 3.64 -15.29
C ILE A 551 -8.16 4.91 -15.73
N ALA A 552 -9.50 4.86 -15.74
CA ALA A 552 -10.31 6.02 -16.10
C ALA A 552 -10.17 7.15 -15.07
N LEU A 553 -10.15 6.82 -13.77
CA LEU A 553 -9.95 7.78 -12.67
C LEU A 553 -8.60 8.49 -12.78
N SER A 554 -7.53 7.73 -13.04
CA SER A 554 -6.18 8.26 -13.23
C SER A 554 -6.11 9.24 -14.41
N GLU A 555 -6.82 8.95 -15.52
CA GLU A 555 -6.89 9.85 -16.68
C GLU A 555 -7.64 11.15 -16.35
N VAL A 556 -8.68 11.11 -15.50
CA VAL A 556 -9.35 12.32 -14.98
C VAL A 556 -8.38 13.14 -14.15
N LYS A 557 -7.69 12.52 -13.19
CA LYS A 557 -6.73 13.21 -12.30
C LYS A 557 -5.61 13.90 -13.08
N ARG A 558 -5.18 13.34 -14.22
CA ARG A 558 -4.11 13.92 -15.06
C ARG A 558 -4.59 15.05 -15.97
N LYS A 559 -5.78 14.93 -16.58
CA LYS A 559 -6.28 15.91 -17.56
C LYS A 559 -7.06 17.05 -16.91
N GLN A 560 -8.03 16.71 -16.07
CA GLN A 560 -8.97 17.67 -15.51
C GLN A 560 -9.65 17.05 -14.28
N ARG A 561 -9.18 17.45 -13.09
CA ARG A 561 -9.84 17.17 -11.81
C ARG A 561 -11.25 17.77 -11.77
N GLY A 562 -12.11 17.24 -10.90
CA GLY A 562 -13.51 17.68 -10.80
C GLY A 562 -14.41 17.23 -11.96
N SER A 563 -14.04 16.16 -12.66
CA SER A 563 -14.77 15.63 -13.82
C SER A 563 -14.90 14.10 -13.76
N TYR A 564 -15.39 13.48 -14.83
CA TYR A 564 -15.51 12.03 -14.94
C TYR A 564 -15.02 11.51 -16.29
N ARG A 565 -14.64 10.23 -16.34
CA ARG A 565 -14.36 9.51 -17.59
C ARG A 565 -14.84 8.07 -17.54
N PHE A 566 -15.34 7.60 -18.68
CA PHE A 566 -15.51 6.18 -18.95
C PHE A 566 -14.18 5.57 -19.38
N HIS A 567 -13.96 4.32 -18.99
CA HIS A 567 -12.87 3.52 -19.53
C HIS A 567 -13.10 3.29 -21.03
N GLU A 568 -12.08 3.62 -21.82
CA GLU A 568 -12.03 3.31 -23.25
C GLU A 568 -10.80 2.42 -23.52
N ASN A 569 -10.91 1.46 -24.44
CA ASN A 569 -9.79 0.57 -24.78
C ASN A 569 -8.49 1.30 -25.17
N ARG A 570 -8.59 2.52 -25.74
CA ARG A 570 -7.44 3.37 -26.06
C ARG A 570 -6.66 3.82 -24.82
N MET A 571 -7.30 3.94 -23.66
CA MET A 571 -6.65 4.34 -22.40
C MET A 571 -5.68 3.27 -21.92
N SER A 572 -6.10 2.00 -21.91
CA SER A 572 -5.24 0.86 -21.56
C SER A 572 -4.08 0.69 -22.54
N GLN A 573 -4.33 0.87 -23.85
CA GLN A 573 -3.26 0.86 -24.86
C GLN A 573 -2.21 1.94 -24.60
N ARG A 574 -2.64 3.15 -24.24
CA ARG A 574 -1.72 4.28 -23.97
C ARG A 574 -0.82 4.03 -22.76
N ILE A 575 -1.33 3.37 -21.70
CA ILE A 575 -0.50 3.00 -20.52
C ILE A 575 0.59 1.99 -20.93
N TYR A 576 0.22 0.99 -21.73
CA TYR A 576 1.17 0.02 -22.25
C TYR A 576 2.21 0.68 -23.17
N GLU A 577 1.76 1.53 -24.10
CA GLU A 577 2.65 2.29 -24.99
C GLU A 577 3.60 3.20 -24.22
N ASN A 578 3.13 3.91 -23.20
CA ASN A 578 3.97 4.75 -22.35
C ASN A 578 5.02 3.92 -21.59
N THR A 579 4.67 2.71 -21.16
CA THR A 579 5.61 1.81 -20.48
C THR A 579 6.71 1.35 -21.44
N LEU A 580 6.37 1.01 -22.68
CA LEU A 580 7.36 0.71 -23.72
C LEU A 580 8.23 1.93 -24.02
N LEU A 581 7.60 3.09 -24.21
CA LEU A 581 8.28 4.33 -24.55
C LEU A 581 9.25 4.78 -23.45
N ALA A 582 8.93 4.57 -22.18
CA ALA A 582 9.84 4.87 -21.07
C ALA A 582 11.10 3.99 -21.10
N LYS A 583 10.94 2.70 -21.43
CA LYS A 583 12.05 1.76 -21.58
C LYS A 583 12.96 2.13 -22.75
N ASP A 584 12.39 2.65 -23.83
CA ASP A 584 13.17 3.13 -24.97
C ASP A 584 13.89 4.44 -24.63
N LEU A 585 13.22 5.36 -23.91
CA LEU A 585 13.81 6.63 -23.45
C LEU A 585 15.01 6.44 -22.51
N GLU A 586 15.01 5.40 -21.66
CA GLU A 586 16.14 5.07 -20.78
C GLU A 586 17.44 4.81 -21.57
N LYS A 587 17.32 4.28 -22.79
CA LYS A 587 18.46 3.97 -23.68
C LYS A 587 18.82 5.13 -24.61
N ALA A 588 17.87 6.04 -24.88
CA ALA A 588 18.01 7.10 -25.86
C ALA A 588 19.30 7.97 -25.70
N PRO A 589 19.75 8.34 -24.48
CA PRO A 589 21.00 9.09 -24.31
C PRO A 589 22.26 8.36 -24.80
N HIS A 590 22.23 7.03 -24.85
CA HIS A 590 23.37 6.19 -25.27
C HIS A 590 23.31 5.76 -26.74
N ASN A 591 22.15 5.93 -27.39
CA ASN A 591 21.88 5.47 -28.75
C ASN A 591 21.94 6.61 -29.79
N ASP A 592 22.44 7.79 -29.43
CA ASP A 592 22.42 9.01 -30.28
C ASP A 592 21.01 9.38 -30.78
N GLU A 593 19.98 9.05 -30.00
CA GLU A 593 18.58 9.33 -30.35
C GLU A 593 18.13 10.72 -29.87
N LEU A 594 18.84 11.29 -28.90
CA LEU A 594 18.58 12.64 -28.39
C LEU A 594 19.39 13.67 -29.18
N PHE A 595 18.76 14.80 -29.49
CA PHE A 595 19.43 15.93 -30.12
C PHE A 595 18.82 17.24 -29.64
N LEU A 596 19.61 18.33 -29.67
CA LEU A 596 19.15 19.66 -29.32
C LEU A 596 18.88 20.48 -30.57
N VAL A 597 17.78 21.23 -30.54
CA VAL A 597 17.55 22.35 -31.46
C VAL A 597 17.55 23.65 -30.65
N PHE A 598 17.96 24.74 -31.28
CA PHE A 598 18.20 26.01 -30.61
C PHE A 598 17.26 27.07 -31.17
N GLN A 599 16.57 27.78 -30.28
CA GLN A 599 15.70 28.89 -30.68
C GLN A 599 16.30 30.22 -30.22
N PRO A 600 16.49 31.20 -31.11
CA PRO A 600 17.10 32.49 -30.75
C PRO A 600 16.20 33.32 -29.84
N GLN A 601 16.82 34.00 -28.89
CA GLN A 601 16.24 35.02 -28.03
C GLN A 601 16.76 36.39 -28.47
N VAL A 602 15.87 37.39 -28.51
CA VAL A 602 16.15 38.69 -29.14
C VAL A 602 15.81 39.82 -28.18
N ALA A 603 16.67 40.84 -28.08
CA ALA A 603 16.33 42.10 -27.43
C ALA A 603 15.40 42.92 -28.34
N LEU A 604 14.17 43.21 -27.91
CA LEU A 604 13.14 43.78 -28.79
C LEU A 604 13.47 45.21 -29.25
N GLN A 605 14.07 46.03 -28.39
CA GLN A 605 14.43 47.42 -28.71
C GLN A 605 15.65 47.50 -29.61
N ARG A 606 16.67 46.66 -29.36
CA ARG A 606 17.94 46.68 -30.10
C ARG A 606 17.92 45.82 -31.35
N GLN A 607 16.98 44.88 -31.44
CA GLN A 607 16.85 43.91 -32.54
C GLN A 607 18.11 43.05 -32.73
N THR A 608 18.75 42.69 -31.61
CA THR A 608 19.97 41.87 -31.58
C THR A 608 19.71 40.53 -30.91
N VAL A 609 20.37 39.48 -31.37
CA VAL A 609 20.36 38.17 -30.68
C VAL A 609 21.07 38.31 -29.33
N ILE A 610 20.43 37.84 -28.26
CA ILE A 610 20.93 37.91 -26.88
C ILE A 610 21.18 36.52 -26.28
N GLY A 611 20.87 35.46 -27.01
CA GLY A 611 21.05 34.09 -26.55
C GLY A 611 20.19 33.13 -27.35
N CYS A 612 20.10 31.89 -26.88
CA CYS A 612 19.19 30.90 -27.41
C CYS A 612 18.72 29.94 -26.32
N GLU A 613 17.54 29.35 -26.53
CA GLU A 613 17.05 28.26 -25.71
C GLU A 613 17.39 26.91 -26.37
N ALA A 614 17.95 25.99 -25.60
CA ALA A 614 18.24 24.63 -26.02
C ALA A 614 17.03 23.72 -25.77
N LEU A 615 16.40 23.29 -26.85
CA LEU A 615 15.17 22.51 -26.81
C LEU A 615 15.49 21.05 -27.19
N LEU A 616 15.26 20.15 -26.24
CA LEU A 616 15.46 18.71 -26.44
C LEU A 616 14.50 18.15 -27.49
N ARG A 617 15.01 17.26 -28.33
CA ARG A 617 14.24 16.45 -29.29
C ARG A 617 14.68 15.01 -29.18
N TRP A 618 13.74 14.09 -29.36
CA TRP A 618 14.01 12.66 -29.38
C TRP A 618 13.62 12.07 -30.72
N ARG A 619 14.58 11.48 -31.42
CA ARG A 619 14.40 10.75 -32.67
C ARG A 619 14.42 9.26 -32.38
N HIS A 620 13.25 8.70 -32.20
CA HIS A 620 13.07 7.27 -32.01
C HIS A 620 13.23 6.52 -33.35
N PRO A 621 13.91 5.36 -33.39
CA PRO A 621 14.16 4.60 -34.61
C PRO A 621 12.88 4.23 -35.38
N ASP A 622 11.89 3.69 -34.68
CA ASP A 622 10.63 3.25 -35.31
C ASP A 622 9.52 4.32 -35.39
N ARG A 623 9.55 5.32 -34.50
CA ARG A 623 8.45 6.30 -34.33
C ARG A 623 8.77 7.70 -34.86
N GLY A 624 9.99 7.92 -35.35
CA GLY A 624 10.44 9.23 -35.81
C GLY A 624 10.64 10.23 -34.65
N VAL A 625 10.42 11.51 -34.91
CA VAL A 625 10.65 12.56 -33.88
C VAL A 625 9.46 12.62 -32.92
N ILE A 626 9.71 12.34 -31.65
CA ILE A 626 8.74 12.35 -30.57
C ILE A 626 8.73 13.71 -29.88
N SER A 627 7.53 14.24 -29.65
CA SER A 627 7.34 15.55 -29.01
C SER A 627 7.80 15.54 -27.54
N PRO A 628 8.52 16.58 -27.07
CA PRO A 628 8.86 16.77 -25.66
C PRO A 628 7.65 16.71 -24.72
N ALA A 629 6.49 17.22 -25.16
CA ALA A 629 5.25 17.17 -24.39
C ALA A 629 4.75 15.73 -24.11
N VAL A 630 5.27 14.72 -24.83
CA VAL A 630 4.96 13.31 -24.60
C VAL A 630 5.98 12.66 -23.66
N PHE A 631 7.28 12.84 -23.92
CA PHE A 631 8.31 12.07 -23.22
C PHE A 631 8.90 12.77 -21.99
N ILE A 632 8.83 14.10 -21.85
CA ILE A 632 9.31 14.79 -20.63
C ILE A 632 8.44 14.42 -19.41
N PRO A 633 7.10 14.51 -19.46
CA PRO A 633 6.27 14.09 -18.32
C PRO A 633 6.48 12.61 -17.96
N LEU A 634 6.67 11.77 -18.98
CA LEU A 634 6.99 10.36 -18.80
C LEU A 634 8.35 10.16 -18.12
N ALA A 635 9.35 10.96 -18.48
CA ALA A 635 10.66 10.93 -17.87
C ALA A 635 10.62 11.35 -16.40
N GLU A 636 9.82 12.35 -16.06
CA GLU A 636 9.61 12.80 -14.67
C GLU A 636 8.92 11.72 -13.84
N GLU A 637 7.81 11.15 -14.33
CA GLU A 637 7.03 10.10 -13.66
C GLU A 637 7.89 8.85 -13.37
N ARG A 638 8.83 8.55 -14.27
CA ARG A 638 9.71 7.37 -14.17
C ARG A 638 11.09 7.67 -13.57
N GLY A 639 11.37 8.91 -13.18
CA GLY A 639 12.68 9.34 -12.67
C GLY A 639 13.82 9.35 -13.71
N LEU A 640 13.51 9.13 -15.00
CA LEU A 640 14.48 9.19 -16.10
C LEU A 640 14.94 10.62 -16.40
N ILE A 641 14.22 11.64 -15.90
CA ILE A 641 14.53 13.05 -16.14
C ILE A 641 15.94 13.44 -15.65
N HIS A 642 16.49 12.77 -14.63
CA HIS A 642 17.86 13.01 -14.17
C HIS A 642 18.90 12.62 -15.23
N GLN A 643 18.72 11.47 -15.88
CA GLN A 643 19.63 10.99 -16.92
C GLN A 643 19.52 11.84 -18.18
N VAL A 644 18.29 12.09 -18.63
CA VAL A 644 18.01 12.90 -19.83
C VAL A 644 18.51 14.32 -19.63
N GLY A 645 18.20 14.95 -18.49
CA GLY A 645 18.63 16.30 -18.20
C GLY A 645 20.14 16.44 -17.98
N ARG A 646 20.83 15.39 -17.50
CA ARG A 646 22.31 15.36 -17.51
C ARG A 646 22.86 15.43 -18.92
N TRP A 647 22.31 14.62 -19.83
CA TRP A 647 22.73 14.63 -21.23
C TRP A 647 22.50 16.02 -21.86
N VAL A 648 21.32 16.62 -21.66
CA VAL A 648 20.98 17.96 -22.17
C VAL A 648 21.98 19.00 -21.67
N LEU A 649 22.28 19.01 -20.37
CA LEU A 649 23.17 19.98 -19.76
C LEU A 649 24.59 19.92 -20.35
N TYR A 650 25.14 18.71 -20.46
CA TYR A 650 26.47 18.50 -21.02
C TYR A 650 26.53 18.88 -22.49
N GLU A 651 25.54 18.46 -23.28
CA GLU A 651 25.46 18.76 -24.71
C GLU A 651 25.29 20.26 -24.98
N SER A 652 24.47 20.96 -24.20
CA SER A 652 24.32 22.42 -24.26
C SER A 652 25.65 23.13 -23.93
N CYS A 653 26.36 22.69 -22.89
CA CYS A 653 27.65 23.29 -22.53
C CYS A 653 28.71 23.07 -23.61
N ARG A 654 28.78 21.85 -24.15
CA ARG A 654 29.65 21.49 -25.27
C ARG A 654 29.38 22.35 -26.50
N GLN A 655 28.11 22.48 -26.87
CA GLN A 655 27.71 23.24 -28.06
C GLN A 655 27.96 24.75 -27.89
N ALA A 656 27.67 25.30 -26.71
CA ALA A 656 27.96 26.68 -26.36
C ALA A 656 29.46 27.00 -26.47
N ARG A 657 30.33 26.12 -25.96
CA ARG A 657 31.78 26.25 -26.10
C ARG A 657 32.22 26.25 -27.57
N SER A 658 31.67 25.32 -28.36
CA SER A 658 31.98 25.21 -29.79
C SER A 658 31.67 26.49 -30.56
N TRP A 659 30.58 27.20 -30.23
CA TRP A 659 30.26 28.49 -30.85
C TRP A 659 31.24 29.60 -30.45
N LEU A 660 31.70 29.63 -29.19
CA LEU A 660 32.74 30.59 -28.76
C LEU A 660 34.05 30.37 -29.51
N ASP A 661 34.44 29.11 -29.72
CA ASP A 661 35.66 28.75 -30.46
C ASP A 661 35.56 29.14 -31.94
N GLN A 662 34.35 29.19 -32.49
CA GLN A 662 34.06 29.67 -33.85
C GLN A 662 33.96 31.20 -33.94
N GLY A 663 34.07 31.92 -32.81
CA GLY A 663 33.95 33.38 -32.76
C GLY A 663 32.51 33.89 -32.83
N ILE A 664 31.52 33.01 -32.68
CA ILE A 664 30.10 33.41 -32.65
C ILE A 664 29.81 34.04 -31.30
N SER A 665 29.42 35.31 -31.30
CA SER A 665 29.00 36.02 -30.10
C SER A 665 27.51 35.80 -29.85
N PHE A 666 27.18 35.07 -28.79
CA PHE A 666 25.81 34.86 -28.33
C PHE A 666 25.76 35.08 -26.81
N GLY A 667 24.68 35.67 -26.28
CA GLY A 667 24.63 36.08 -24.87
C GLY A 667 24.39 34.94 -23.87
N GLY A 668 24.25 33.70 -24.33
CA GLY A 668 24.16 32.49 -23.51
C GLY A 668 23.20 31.44 -24.07
N VAL A 669 23.19 30.26 -23.46
CA VAL A 669 22.27 29.15 -23.74
C VAL A 669 21.37 28.88 -22.53
N GLY A 670 20.06 28.94 -22.75
CA GLY A 670 19.02 28.56 -21.80
C GLY A 670 18.78 27.05 -21.83
N VAL A 671 18.72 26.42 -20.66
CA VAL A 671 18.44 24.99 -20.50
C VAL A 671 17.32 24.80 -19.47
N ASN A 672 16.25 24.14 -19.89
CA ASN A 672 15.12 23.78 -19.03
C ASN A 672 15.51 22.69 -18.01
N ILE A 673 15.19 22.94 -16.74
CA ILE A 673 15.48 22.05 -15.60
C ILE A 673 14.18 21.72 -14.85
N SER A 674 13.93 20.42 -14.67
CA SER A 674 12.81 19.92 -13.88
C SER A 674 13.02 20.15 -12.38
N SER A 675 11.92 20.30 -11.62
CA SER A 675 11.93 20.39 -10.15
C SER A 675 12.67 19.24 -9.48
N LEU A 676 12.43 18.02 -9.98
CA LEU A 676 13.06 16.81 -9.46
C LEU A 676 14.58 16.91 -9.56
N GLN A 677 15.10 17.46 -10.67
CA GLN A 677 16.54 17.61 -10.87
C GLN A 677 17.15 18.65 -9.96
N LEU A 678 16.54 19.84 -9.85
CA LEU A 678 17.06 20.93 -9.02
C LEU A 678 17.19 20.51 -7.56
N LEU A 679 16.20 19.77 -7.06
CA LEU A 679 16.13 19.30 -5.68
C LEU A 679 16.92 18.00 -5.45
N ALA A 680 17.46 17.37 -6.49
CA ALA A 680 18.22 16.14 -6.35
C ALA A 680 19.60 16.37 -5.74
N GLN A 681 20.02 15.42 -4.92
CA GLN A 681 21.35 15.41 -4.33
C GLN A 681 22.41 15.31 -5.44
N GLY A 682 23.39 16.20 -5.41
CA GLY A 682 24.52 16.22 -6.36
C GLY A 682 24.28 17.04 -7.64
N PHE A 683 23.12 17.69 -7.81
CA PHE A 683 22.86 18.54 -8.98
C PHE A 683 23.88 19.68 -9.14
N PHE A 684 24.29 20.31 -8.02
CA PHE A 684 25.33 21.33 -8.03
C PHE A 684 26.65 20.83 -8.66
N GLU A 685 27.16 19.68 -8.20
CA GLU A 685 28.40 19.10 -8.73
C GLU A 685 28.24 18.72 -10.20
N GLN A 686 27.08 18.19 -10.59
CA GLN A 686 26.81 17.86 -11.99
C GLN A 686 26.91 19.08 -12.93
N VAL A 687 26.39 20.24 -12.52
CA VAL A 687 26.45 21.47 -13.32
C VAL A 687 27.87 22.02 -13.35
N LYS A 688 28.54 22.01 -12.21
CA LYS A 688 29.95 22.41 -12.11
C LYS A 688 30.83 21.56 -13.02
N ASP A 689 30.67 20.23 -12.98
CA ASP A 689 31.40 19.29 -13.84
C ASP A 689 31.17 19.59 -15.33
N ALA A 690 29.94 19.90 -15.74
CA ALA A 690 29.62 20.23 -17.13
C ALA A 690 30.33 21.52 -17.60
N LEU A 691 30.34 22.56 -16.76
CA LEU A 691 31.04 23.81 -17.05
C LEU A 691 32.56 23.62 -17.11
N GLU A 692 33.13 22.90 -16.14
CA GLU A 692 34.58 22.63 -16.06
C GLU A 692 35.06 21.77 -17.22
N LEU A 693 34.35 20.68 -17.54
CA LEU A 693 34.70 19.77 -18.63
C LEU A 693 34.74 20.49 -19.99
N HIS A 694 33.77 21.36 -20.24
CA HIS A 694 33.66 22.09 -21.52
C HIS A 694 34.28 23.48 -21.48
N GLN A 695 34.89 23.89 -20.36
CA GLN A 695 35.51 25.21 -20.18
C GLN A 695 34.58 26.36 -20.60
N LEU A 696 33.30 26.25 -20.22
CA LEU A 696 32.28 27.26 -20.48
C LEU A 696 32.21 28.23 -19.29
N PRO A 697 32.34 29.54 -19.50
CA PRO A 697 32.04 30.53 -18.46
C PRO A 697 30.59 30.37 -17.98
N GLY A 698 30.36 30.26 -16.68
CA GLY A 698 29.01 30.08 -16.12
C GLY A 698 28.03 31.19 -16.53
N SER A 699 28.53 32.40 -16.82
CA SER A 699 27.75 33.52 -17.35
C SER A 699 27.13 33.30 -18.73
N LEU A 700 27.46 32.20 -19.42
CA LEU A 700 26.85 31.81 -20.69
C LEU A 700 25.86 30.66 -20.55
N LEU A 701 25.68 30.13 -19.34
CA LEU A 701 24.66 29.13 -19.05
C LEU A 701 23.52 29.78 -18.25
N GLU A 702 22.31 29.54 -18.71
CA GLU A 702 21.09 29.96 -18.04
C GLU A 702 20.22 28.73 -17.77
N LEU A 703 19.80 28.56 -16.52
CA LEU A 703 18.93 27.47 -16.11
C LEU A 703 17.51 27.99 -15.97
N GLU A 704 16.61 27.43 -16.78
CA GLU A 704 15.20 27.80 -16.82
C GLU A 704 14.41 26.83 -15.93
N ILE A 705 13.62 27.38 -15.01
CA ILE A 705 12.92 26.61 -13.98
C ILE A 705 11.44 27.01 -14.02
N THR A 706 10.54 26.03 -14.04
CA THR A 706 9.10 26.33 -14.00
C THR A 706 8.67 26.88 -12.65
N GLU A 707 7.62 27.71 -12.65
CA GLU A 707 7.07 28.32 -11.42
C GLU A 707 6.72 27.27 -10.33
N THR A 708 6.20 26.10 -10.74
CA THR A 708 5.77 25.01 -9.87
C THR A 708 6.90 24.41 -9.02
N VAL A 709 8.14 24.50 -9.51
CA VAL A 709 9.34 24.02 -8.79
C VAL A 709 9.53 24.75 -7.46
N LEU A 710 9.13 26.03 -7.39
CA LEU A 710 9.41 26.91 -6.25
C LEU A 710 8.55 26.60 -5.01
N VAL A 711 7.54 25.73 -5.14
CA VAL A 711 6.55 25.44 -4.10
C VAL A 711 6.91 24.21 -3.25
N GLN A 712 7.73 23.28 -3.77
CA GLN A 712 7.97 21.99 -3.10
C GLN A 712 8.95 22.09 -1.91
N ASP A 713 10.14 22.66 -2.10
CA ASP A 713 11.12 22.91 -1.04
C ASP A 713 12.00 24.12 -1.39
N ILE A 714 11.51 25.31 -1.01
CA ILE A 714 12.17 26.58 -1.36
C ILE A 714 13.53 26.74 -0.70
N HIS A 715 13.73 26.20 0.51
CA HIS A 715 14.98 26.38 1.24
C HIS A 715 16.12 25.60 0.58
N GLN A 716 15.83 24.39 0.11
CA GLN A 716 16.78 23.64 -0.68
C GLN A 716 17.08 24.40 -1.98
N ALA A 717 16.04 24.75 -2.76
CA ALA A 717 16.20 25.40 -4.05
C ALA A 717 17.02 26.70 -3.95
N GLU A 718 16.73 27.54 -2.96
CA GLU A 718 17.49 28.76 -2.67
C GLU A 718 18.98 28.47 -2.41
N LEU A 719 19.29 27.41 -1.65
CA LEU A 719 20.67 27.03 -1.36
C LEU A 719 21.42 26.61 -2.63
N VAL A 720 20.86 25.71 -3.44
CA VAL A 720 21.50 25.22 -4.67
C VAL A 720 21.64 26.33 -5.70
N MET A 721 20.60 27.15 -5.89
CA MET A 721 20.63 28.25 -6.86
C MET A 721 21.68 29.30 -6.47
N ASN A 722 21.83 29.62 -5.18
CA ASN A 722 22.87 30.54 -4.74
C ASN A 722 24.28 29.98 -4.94
N GLN A 723 24.49 28.67 -4.72
CA GLN A 723 25.76 28.01 -5.03
C GLN A 723 26.10 28.08 -6.53
N LEU A 724 25.13 27.78 -7.38
CA LEU A 724 25.29 27.85 -8.84
C LEU A 724 25.49 29.29 -9.34
N ARG A 725 24.80 30.27 -8.75
CA ARG A 725 24.99 31.68 -9.05
C ARG A 725 26.42 32.14 -8.75
N ALA A 726 27.07 31.58 -7.73
CA ALA A 726 28.47 31.87 -7.43
C ALA A 726 29.44 31.38 -8.54
N LEU A 727 29.01 30.43 -9.39
CA LEU A 727 29.72 30.02 -10.61
C LEU A 727 29.44 30.96 -11.80
N GLY A 728 28.59 31.98 -11.62
CA GLY A 728 28.20 32.94 -12.66
C GLY A 728 26.95 32.54 -13.46
N ILE A 729 26.29 31.43 -13.11
CA ILE A 729 25.10 30.93 -13.79
C ILE A 729 23.91 31.88 -13.59
N ARG A 730 23.13 32.09 -14.66
CA ARG A 730 21.86 32.82 -14.60
C ARG A 730 20.68 31.88 -14.41
N PHE A 731 19.61 32.42 -13.85
CA PHE A 731 18.34 31.71 -13.67
C PHE A 731 17.20 32.49 -14.30
N SER A 732 16.29 31.77 -14.95
CA SER A 732 15.03 32.32 -15.42
C SER A 732 13.87 31.49 -14.87
N ILE A 733 12.73 32.16 -14.68
CA ILE A 733 11.47 31.47 -14.38
C ILE A 733 10.70 31.31 -15.67
N ASP A 734 10.36 30.06 -15.97
CA ASP A 734 9.60 29.67 -17.14
C ASP A 734 8.09 29.57 -16.84
N ASP A 735 7.28 29.73 -17.89
CA ASP A 735 5.80 29.69 -17.83
C ASP A 735 5.14 30.64 -16.80
N PHE A 736 5.73 31.82 -16.57
CA PHE A 736 5.27 32.76 -15.54
C PHE A 736 3.82 33.23 -15.81
N GLY A 737 2.97 33.11 -14.78
CA GLY A 737 1.58 33.58 -14.82
C GLY A 737 0.54 32.48 -15.04
N THR A 738 0.97 31.24 -15.31
CA THR A 738 0.09 30.07 -15.47
C THR A 738 -0.25 29.40 -14.12
N GLY A 739 0.49 29.72 -13.05
CA GLY A 739 0.36 29.14 -11.71
C GLY A 739 0.01 30.13 -10.58
N TYR A 740 0.03 29.63 -9.32
CA TYR A 740 -0.19 30.45 -8.12
C TYR A 740 1.14 31.08 -7.65
N SER A 741 1.49 32.23 -8.22
CA SER A 741 2.74 32.92 -7.87
C SER A 741 2.69 33.48 -6.45
N SER A 742 3.56 33.01 -5.56
CA SER A 742 3.87 33.72 -4.32
C SER A 742 4.98 34.74 -4.61
N LEU A 743 4.61 36.02 -4.70
CA LEU A 743 5.53 37.17 -4.81
C LEU A 743 6.70 37.11 -3.81
N LEU A 744 6.50 36.44 -2.67
CA LEU A 744 7.51 36.24 -1.65
C LEU A 744 8.72 35.44 -2.15
N TYR A 745 8.54 34.51 -3.10
CA TYR A 745 9.59 33.62 -3.59
C TYR A 745 10.50 34.33 -4.59
N LEU A 746 9.91 35.14 -5.46
CA LEU A 746 10.63 35.98 -6.43
C LEU A 746 11.63 36.93 -5.77
N GLN A 747 11.33 37.39 -4.55
CA GLN A 747 12.22 38.27 -3.80
C GLN A 747 13.40 37.55 -3.15
N ARG A 748 13.30 36.24 -2.88
CA ARG A 748 14.34 35.47 -2.19
C ARG A 748 15.31 34.79 -3.14
N LEU A 749 14.82 34.34 -4.28
CA LEU A 749 15.60 33.53 -5.22
C LEU A 749 16.44 34.41 -6.14
N PRO A 750 17.63 33.94 -6.56
CA PRO A 750 18.53 34.69 -7.43
C PRO A 750 18.08 34.68 -8.90
N ILE A 751 16.86 35.14 -9.18
CA ILE A 751 16.26 35.16 -10.51
C ILE A 751 16.84 36.32 -11.33
N GLY A 752 17.28 36.01 -12.54
CA GLY A 752 17.86 36.96 -13.49
C GLY A 752 16.93 37.34 -14.64
N ARG A 753 15.86 36.58 -14.89
CA ARG A 753 14.91 36.82 -15.98
C ARG A 753 13.54 36.17 -15.70
N LEU A 754 12.47 36.76 -16.22
CA LEU A 754 11.11 36.18 -16.21
C LEU A 754 10.65 35.87 -17.63
N LYS A 755 10.20 34.64 -17.90
CA LYS A 755 9.67 34.22 -19.21
C LYS A 755 8.14 34.20 -19.16
N LEU A 756 7.50 35.02 -19.99
CA LEU A 756 6.05 35.05 -20.17
C LEU A 756 5.62 33.94 -21.13
N ALA A 757 4.73 33.07 -20.66
CA ALA A 757 4.23 31.93 -21.42
C ALA A 757 3.58 32.36 -22.76
N GLN A 758 3.80 31.55 -23.80
CA GLN A 758 3.30 31.82 -25.16
C GLN A 758 1.78 32.03 -25.26
N GLU A 759 0.99 31.43 -24.37
CA GLU A 759 -0.47 31.53 -24.33
C GLU A 759 -0.96 32.95 -24.06
N PHE A 760 -0.26 33.71 -23.21
CA PHE A 760 -0.57 35.10 -22.98
C PHE A 760 -0.25 35.99 -24.19
N VAL A 761 0.70 35.59 -25.03
CA VAL A 761 1.13 36.36 -26.21
C VAL A 761 0.30 36.02 -27.45
N ARG A 762 -0.07 34.77 -27.66
CA ARG A 762 -0.90 34.34 -28.80
C ARG A 762 -2.32 34.95 -28.76
N ASP A 763 -2.94 35.00 -27.59
CA ASP A 763 -4.36 35.33 -27.45
C ASP A 763 -4.66 36.83 -27.25
N THR A 764 -3.65 37.71 -27.27
CA THR A 764 -3.84 39.16 -27.07
C THR A 764 -4.41 39.89 -28.30
N LEU A 765 -4.31 39.30 -29.49
CA LEU A 765 -4.70 39.95 -30.76
C LEU A 765 -5.78 39.20 -31.54
N LEU A 766 -6.26 38.04 -31.05
CA LEU A 766 -7.30 37.24 -31.70
C LEU A 766 -8.54 37.15 -30.79
N SER A 767 -9.66 37.70 -31.29
CA SER A 767 -11.05 37.49 -30.83
C SER A 767 -11.59 38.30 -29.62
N SER A 768 -12.75 38.92 -29.86
CA SER A 768 -13.41 40.00 -29.12
C SER A 768 -14.02 39.66 -27.74
N GLY A 769 -13.44 38.74 -26.96
CA GLY A 769 -14.00 38.31 -25.66
C GLY A 769 -12.98 38.21 -24.50
N SER A 770 -11.76 37.74 -24.76
CA SER A 770 -10.71 37.46 -23.77
C SER A 770 -9.57 38.50 -23.75
N GLN A 771 -9.63 39.48 -24.65
CA GLN A 771 -8.57 40.46 -24.91
C GLN A 771 -8.11 41.23 -23.67
N GLY A 772 -9.04 41.63 -22.79
CA GLY A 772 -8.72 42.45 -21.61
C GLY A 772 -8.01 41.71 -20.47
N GLN A 773 -8.15 40.39 -20.36
CA GLN A 773 -7.55 39.62 -19.28
C GLN A 773 -6.08 39.29 -19.58
N ASN A 774 -5.78 38.80 -20.78
CA ASN A 774 -4.40 38.46 -21.16
C ASN A 774 -3.51 39.71 -21.28
N GLU A 775 -4.04 40.82 -21.79
CA GLU A 775 -3.33 42.11 -21.78
C GLU A 775 -3.01 42.57 -20.35
N ALA A 776 -3.94 42.38 -19.40
CA ALA A 776 -3.71 42.74 -18.01
C ALA A 776 -2.62 41.87 -17.36
N VAL A 777 -2.56 40.57 -17.67
CA VAL A 777 -1.51 39.65 -17.18
C VAL A 777 -0.14 40.07 -17.71
N VAL A 778 -0.02 40.31 -19.03
CA VAL A 778 1.23 40.78 -19.64
C VAL A 778 1.65 42.12 -19.02
N ALA A 779 0.74 43.08 -18.89
CA ALA A 779 1.06 44.37 -18.28
C ALA A 779 1.50 44.25 -16.81
N ALA A 780 0.86 43.37 -16.04
CA ALA A 780 1.23 43.10 -14.65
C ALA A 780 2.63 42.47 -14.55
N ALA A 781 2.94 41.48 -15.40
CA ALA A 781 4.25 40.83 -15.43
C ALA A 781 5.37 41.81 -15.81
N LEU A 782 5.15 42.65 -16.84
CA LEU A 782 6.09 43.70 -17.23
C LEU A 782 6.33 44.71 -16.10
N GLN A 783 5.27 45.16 -15.43
CA GLN A 783 5.38 46.08 -14.31
C GLN A 783 6.12 45.45 -13.12
N LEU A 784 5.89 44.16 -12.87
CA LEU A 784 6.54 43.41 -11.81
C LEU A 784 8.04 43.24 -12.09
N GLY A 785 8.41 42.82 -13.31
CA GLY A 785 9.80 42.74 -13.73
C GLY A 785 10.52 44.07 -13.56
N LYS A 786 9.89 45.17 -14.00
CA LYS A 786 10.41 46.54 -13.81
C LYS A 786 10.61 46.91 -12.34
N ASN A 787 9.66 46.57 -11.46
CA ASN A 787 9.75 46.88 -10.03
C ASN A 787 10.85 46.07 -9.32
N LEU A 788 11.11 44.83 -9.78
CA LEU A 788 12.15 43.95 -9.24
C LEU A 788 13.50 44.11 -9.94
N ASN A 789 13.56 44.94 -10.99
CA ASN A 789 14.72 45.08 -11.87
C ASN A 789 15.15 43.74 -12.51
N ILE A 790 14.17 42.94 -12.94
CA ILE A 790 14.34 41.66 -13.61
C ILE A 790 13.78 41.81 -15.04
N PRO A 791 14.59 41.57 -16.10
CA PRO A 791 14.12 41.63 -17.48
C PRO A 791 13.05 40.58 -17.76
N VAL A 792 12.10 40.93 -18.62
CA VAL A 792 11.02 40.06 -19.04
C VAL A 792 11.19 39.67 -20.50
N ILE A 793 11.16 38.36 -20.79
CA ILE A 793 11.15 37.80 -22.14
C ILE A 793 9.75 37.27 -22.47
N ALA A 794 9.23 37.67 -23.63
CA ALA A 794 7.93 37.19 -24.12
C ALA A 794 8.10 36.06 -25.15
N GLU A 795 7.45 34.93 -24.92
CA GLU A 795 7.49 33.77 -25.81
C GLU A 795 6.34 33.76 -26.83
N GLY A 796 6.52 33.04 -27.93
CA GLY A 796 5.44 32.84 -28.92
C GLY A 796 5.14 34.08 -29.77
N ILE A 797 6.12 34.95 -30.00
CA ILE A 797 5.98 36.08 -30.94
C ILE A 797 5.98 35.54 -32.37
N GLU A 798 4.84 35.57 -33.04
CA GLU A 798 4.63 35.01 -34.38
C GLU A 798 4.34 36.08 -35.44
N THR A 799 3.87 37.26 -35.02
CA THR A 799 3.43 38.33 -35.93
C THR A 799 4.08 39.67 -35.60
N PHE A 800 4.23 40.53 -36.61
CA PHE A 800 4.70 41.91 -36.42
C PHE A 800 3.83 42.71 -35.44
N ALA A 801 2.51 42.46 -35.43
CA ALA A 801 1.60 43.13 -34.50
C ALA A 801 1.90 42.78 -33.03
N GLN A 802 2.20 41.51 -32.73
CA GLN A 802 2.63 41.09 -31.38
C GLN A 802 3.97 41.72 -31.00
N PHE A 803 4.93 41.74 -31.94
CA PHE A 803 6.24 42.34 -31.75
C PHE A 803 6.15 43.84 -31.42
N ASP A 804 5.43 44.61 -32.23
CA ASP A 804 5.28 46.04 -32.03
C ASP A 804 4.52 46.34 -30.72
N TRP A 805 3.46 45.59 -30.42
CA TRP A 805 2.69 45.75 -29.19
C TRP A 805 3.52 45.46 -27.93
N LEU A 806 4.27 44.35 -27.88
CA LEU A 806 5.16 44.03 -26.76
C LEU A 806 6.26 45.08 -26.58
N ARG A 807 6.84 45.56 -27.69
CA ARG A 807 7.86 46.61 -27.67
C ARG A 807 7.31 47.93 -27.13
N GLU A 808 6.11 48.33 -27.55
CA GLU A 808 5.43 49.55 -27.07
C GLU A 808 5.08 49.48 -25.58
N LYS A 809 4.70 48.31 -25.08
CA LYS A 809 4.43 48.07 -23.65
C LYS A 809 5.69 48.01 -22.80
N GLY A 810 6.87 48.02 -23.42
CA GLY A 810 8.16 48.02 -22.74
C GLY A 810 8.69 46.64 -22.37
N CYS A 811 8.31 45.59 -23.09
CA CYS A 811 8.93 44.26 -22.97
C CYS A 811 10.38 44.31 -23.45
N ASP A 812 11.33 43.80 -22.66
CA ASP A 812 12.78 43.91 -22.94
C ASP A 812 13.22 42.92 -24.04
N GLU A 813 12.69 41.70 -23.98
CA GLU A 813 13.19 40.56 -24.72
C GLU A 813 12.04 39.75 -25.34
N GLY A 814 12.32 39.00 -26.40
CA GLY A 814 11.33 38.13 -27.02
C GLY A 814 11.91 36.93 -27.76
N GLN A 815 11.07 35.91 -27.89
CA GLN A 815 11.35 34.66 -28.59
C GLN A 815 10.10 34.21 -29.35
N GLY A 816 10.27 33.67 -30.55
CA GLY A 816 9.14 33.18 -31.33
C GLY A 816 9.44 33.01 -32.82
N TYR A 817 8.45 32.47 -33.55
CA TYR A 817 8.60 32.11 -34.96
C TYR A 817 8.68 33.32 -35.90
N LEU A 818 8.34 34.52 -35.44
CA LEU A 818 8.57 35.75 -36.19
C LEU A 818 10.07 35.94 -36.50
N PHE A 819 10.93 35.62 -35.53
CA PHE A 819 12.38 35.75 -35.68
C PHE A 819 12.96 34.49 -36.34
N ALA A 820 12.77 33.34 -35.69
CA ALA A 820 13.12 32.05 -36.26
C ALA A 820 12.44 30.89 -35.52
N LYS A 821 12.26 29.79 -36.25
CA LYS A 821 11.91 28.49 -35.64
C LYS A 821 13.14 27.88 -34.96
N PRO A 822 12.95 26.96 -33.99
CA PRO A 822 14.04 26.17 -33.45
C PRO A 822 14.81 25.47 -34.57
N MET A 823 16.14 25.58 -34.56
CA MET A 823 17.01 25.15 -35.66
C MET A 823 18.19 24.31 -35.15
N MET A 824 18.87 23.61 -36.06
CA MET A 824 20.06 22.83 -35.69
C MET A 824 21.22 23.75 -35.32
N ALA A 825 22.20 23.23 -34.58
CA ALA A 825 23.35 24.02 -34.13
C ALA A 825 24.16 24.69 -35.27
N SER A 826 24.23 24.03 -36.44
CA SER A 826 24.87 24.56 -37.65
C SER A 826 24.13 25.79 -38.20
N ASP A 827 22.80 25.75 -38.16
CA ASP A 827 21.95 26.78 -38.73
C ASP A 827 21.93 28.00 -37.80
N PHE A 828 22.02 27.77 -36.49
CA PHE A 828 22.09 28.85 -35.50
C PHE A 828 23.31 29.75 -35.68
N GLY A 829 24.49 29.16 -35.93
CA GLY A 829 25.70 29.94 -36.18
C GLY A 829 25.58 30.83 -37.42
N THR A 830 25.00 30.29 -38.49
CA THR A 830 24.69 31.05 -39.72
C THR A 830 23.68 32.15 -39.45
N PHE A 831 22.60 31.84 -38.71
CA PHE A 831 21.56 32.80 -38.35
C PHE A 831 22.09 34.01 -37.58
N VAL A 832 22.96 33.81 -36.58
CA VAL A 832 23.56 34.92 -35.83
C VAL A 832 24.35 35.85 -36.75
N HIS A 833 25.12 35.28 -37.69
CA HIS A 833 25.90 36.06 -38.65
C HIS A 833 25.03 36.83 -39.66
N ASP A 834 23.96 36.20 -40.15
CA ASP A 834 23.00 36.82 -41.06
C ASP A 834 22.26 37.98 -40.37
N VAL A 835 21.88 37.82 -39.10
CA VAL A 835 21.21 38.88 -38.33
C VAL A 835 22.12 40.10 -38.14
N GLU A 836 23.41 39.90 -37.88
CA GLU A 836 24.39 41.01 -37.82
C GLU A 836 24.48 41.78 -39.14
N SER A 837 24.26 41.10 -40.27
CA SER A 837 24.40 41.66 -41.62
C SER A 837 23.10 42.26 -42.18
N TYR A 838 21.95 41.65 -41.91
CA TYR A 838 20.67 41.93 -42.58
C TYR A 838 19.53 42.33 -41.62
N GLY A 839 19.74 42.23 -40.30
CA GLY A 839 18.71 42.46 -39.29
C GLY A 839 17.88 41.22 -38.95
N ILE A 840 17.20 41.25 -37.80
CA ILE A 840 16.49 40.09 -37.22
C ILE A 840 15.08 39.87 -37.77
N LEU A 841 14.46 40.92 -38.34
CA LEU A 841 13.09 40.86 -38.82
C LEU A 841 13.07 40.40 -40.28
N PRO A 842 12.14 39.51 -40.67
CA PRO A 842 12.04 39.06 -42.05
C PRO A 842 11.75 40.25 -42.97
N GLN A 843 12.49 40.37 -44.08
CA GLN A 843 12.23 41.42 -45.05
C GLN A 843 10.82 41.24 -45.64
N PRO A 844 10.03 42.32 -45.79
CA PRO A 844 8.72 42.23 -46.40
C PRO A 844 8.89 41.66 -47.81
N ALA A 845 8.22 40.54 -48.08
CA ALA A 845 8.25 39.89 -49.38
C ALA A 845 7.77 40.89 -50.45
N GLU A 846 8.68 41.38 -51.29
CA GLU A 846 8.29 41.97 -52.56
C GLU A 846 7.47 40.92 -53.32
N SER A 847 6.28 41.32 -53.74
CA SER A 847 5.24 40.48 -54.34
C SER A 847 5.77 39.57 -55.45
N ALA A 848 6.11 38.32 -55.11
CA ALA A 848 6.36 37.28 -56.08
C ALA A 848 5.02 36.82 -56.64
N SER A 849 4.72 37.31 -57.84
CA SER A 849 3.60 36.93 -58.69
C SER A 849 3.45 35.41 -58.79
N THR A 850 2.25 34.95 -58.46
CA THR A 850 1.66 33.65 -58.78
C THR A 850 2.01 33.15 -60.19
N GLU A 851 2.73 32.03 -60.27
CA GLU A 851 2.51 31.01 -61.30
C GLU A 851 2.57 29.63 -60.65
N VAL A 852 1.40 29.12 -60.27
CA VAL A 852 1.19 27.72 -59.91
C VAL A 852 1.23 26.90 -61.20
N LYS A 853 2.27 26.08 -61.38
CA LYS A 853 2.23 24.93 -62.30
C LYS A 853 2.00 23.66 -61.50
N ALA A 854 0.88 23.02 -61.81
CA ALA A 854 0.49 21.71 -61.31
C ALA A 854 1.48 20.62 -61.76
N HIS A 855 1.92 19.79 -60.81
CA HIS A 855 1.71 18.34 -60.85
C HIS A 855 1.97 17.70 -59.48
#